data_AF-A0A7Y5IBM9-F1
#
_entry.id   AF-A0A7Y5IBM9-F1
#
_cell.length_a   1.000
_cell.length_b   1.000
_cell.length_c   1.000
_cell.angle_alpha   90.00
_cell.angle_beta   90.00
_cell.angle_gamma   90.00
#
_symmetry.space_group_name_H-M   'P 1'
#
loop_
_entity.id
_entity.type
_entity.pdbx_description
1 polymer ?
#
loop_
_entity_poly.entity_id
_entity_poly.type
_entity_poly.pdbx_seq_one_letter_code
_entity_poly.pdbx_strand_id
1 'polypeptide(L)'
;MTMKRFLTLLVSLTAATSIVFAGGPLYTLNNKAYRYQSNVISYKLDRGPLGVFSSTQARTLANECFKVWQDVATSNVSFAHTDADTLPVDVNGTNFLSYTTLTDFKYDGINPIIFDSDGAITDELFGVGASESVIGFAGSGDSDNDGDYDEGEAVMNGLFADGTASSFTYDEWKATFVHEFGHFLGLDHTQIGSEFINNSSQTIYVPTMYPFATVNDVPLGALNPDDIAAISTLYPEAGYAATVGSISGAVTRANGSVVRGANVVAISTGADSLMNRISTVTDYFEQNNGNYTISGLAPGSYVVRVEPIETDFIEGSSVGPYSYEATGLSFVNPIAAEYYNGANEASDPAVDDPEARSAVTVTAGNTTGSINVIGNARPAGAALITEDFEFTGALADNGWSVHSGTTAPLTTTAGLTYTGYSKNAGNAVAVGNAGGIDVNKGFEEQNADGTTIYSSLLIRVTDAASDKTGDHLFHLGTRTAPASFTSFSSRLFVRIVGGAVNFGVSNTSTVVYGTTNYSKNVTYLAVIKYTISTAGNDDVRLWIIPSGVPATEAAAGAATAVNSATAGQNLINAVGIRQGSATTSVAATIDGIIIGTNWPAGPVSVRRVDAPVIPASAELTQNYPNPFNPSTLFRFSLPSAQRAVVRIFDMLGREVAVAAEGMFEAGTHEVSFDGSRLSSGSYLYTLETGSNRIVRRMTLVK
;
A
#
# COMPACT_ATOMS: atom_id res chain seq x y z
N MET A 1 10.18 7.97 -13.23
CA MET A 1 8.83 7.90 -12.67
C MET A 1 8.01 7.17 -13.71
N THR A 2 7.90 5.86 -13.56
CA THR A 2 7.09 5.02 -14.44
C THR A 2 5.64 5.27 -14.02
N MET A 3 4.80 5.72 -14.96
CA MET A 3 3.36 5.91 -14.73
C MET A 3 2.80 4.56 -14.25
N LYS A 4 2.22 4.53 -13.04
CA LYS A 4 1.44 3.36 -12.58
C LYS A 4 0.25 3.22 -13.56
N ARG A 5 0.09 2.06 -14.17
CA ARG A 5 -1.06 1.70 -15.02
C ARG A 5 -2.03 0.90 -14.16
N PHE A 6 -3.31 1.18 -14.27
CA PHE A 6 -4.34 0.68 -13.37
C PHE A 6 -5.35 -0.18 -14.16
N LEU A 7 -5.88 -1.24 -13.55
CA LEU A 7 -7.11 -1.86 -14.00
C LEU A 7 -8.25 -1.25 -13.16
N THR A 8 -9.34 -0.86 -13.81
CA THR A 8 -10.42 -0.09 -13.19
C THR A 8 -11.71 -0.87 -13.31
N LEU A 9 -12.27 -1.24 -12.17
CA LEU A 9 -13.62 -1.76 -12.06
C LEU A 9 -14.65 -0.64 -12.30
N LEU A 10 -15.68 -0.90 -13.11
CA LEU A 10 -16.83 0.00 -13.25
C LEU A 10 -17.90 -0.34 -12.20
N VAL A 11 -18.23 0.65 -11.38
CA VAL A 11 -19.41 0.69 -10.51
C VAL A 11 -20.43 1.62 -11.15
N SER A 12 -21.69 1.20 -11.30
CA SER A 12 -22.78 2.16 -11.48
C SER A 12 -24.04 1.82 -10.68
N LEU A 13 -24.58 2.87 -10.06
CA LEU A 13 -25.81 2.93 -9.25
C LEU A 13 -27.03 2.40 -10.02
N THR A 14 -27.81 1.50 -9.40
CA THR A 14 -29.18 1.84 -8.94
C THR A 14 -29.72 0.83 -7.91
N ALA A 15 -30.34 1.38 -6.85
CA ALA A 15 -31.22 0.78 -5.84
C ALA A 15 -30.66 -0.29 -4.86
N ALA A 16 -30.14 0.21 -3.73
CA ALA A 16 -30.09 -0.48 -2.42
C ALA A 16 -29.34 -1.83 -2.36
N THR A 17 -28.27 -1.97 -3.13
CA THR A 17 -27.29 -3.04 -3.00
C THR A 17 -25.98 -2.49 -2.46
N SER A 18 -25.34 -3.27 -1.61
CA SER A 18 -24.06 -2.92 -1.02
C SER A 18 -22.97 -3.61 -1.83
N ILE A 19 -21.97 -2.82 -2.22
CA ILE A 19 -20.92 -3.20 -3.14
C ILE A 19 -19.81 -3.88 -2.33
N VAL A 20 -19.36 -5.06 -2.74
CA VAL A 20 -18.50 -5.90 -1.91
C VAL A 20 -17.34 -6.48 -2.70
N PHE A 21 -16.12 -6.19 -2.24
CA PHE A 21 -14.87 -6.49 -2.94
C PHE A 21 -13.93 -7.37 -2.05
N ALA A 22 -13.07 -8.23 -2.62
CA ALA A 22 -11.81 -8.91 -2.24
C ALA A 22 -11.73 -10.46 -2.34
N GLY A 23 -11.15 -11.03 -3.41
CA GLY A 23 -10.80 -12.48 -3.49
C GLY A 23 -12.01 -13.42 -3.38
N GLY A 24 -13.19 -12.83 -3.50
CA GLY A 24 -14.49 -13.41 -3.29
C GLY A 24 -15.47 -12.82 -4.31
N PRO A 25 -16.79 -12.87 -4.04
CA PRO A 25 -17.75 -12.35 -4.99
C PRO A 25 -17.70 -10.82 -5.10
N LEU A 26 -17.88 -10.32 -6.30
CA LEU A 26 -17.88 -8.89 -6.68
C LEU A 26 -19.09 -8.12 -6.13
N TYR A 27 -20.19 -8.81 -5.88
CA TYR A 27 -21.36 -8.26 -5.18
C TYR A 27 -21.90 -9.28 -4.20
N THR A 28 -22.55 -8.79 -3.14
CA THR A 28 -23.29 -9.65 -2.21
C THR A 28 -24.66 -9.06 -1.88
N LEU A 29 -25.62 -9.92 -1.59
CA LEU A 29 -26.95 -9.53 -1.12
C LEU A 29 -27.40 -10.51 -0.04
N ASN A 30 -27.78 -10.01 1.13
CA ASN A 30 -28.32 -10.83 2.22
C ASN A 30 -27.44 -12.05 2.60
N ASN A 31 -26.12 -11.86 2.70
CA ASN A 31 -25.13 -12.92 2.95
C ASN A 31 -24.97 -13.96 1.82
N LYS A 32 -25.41 -13.64 0.60
CA LYS A 32 -25.24 -14.45 -0.60
C LYS A 32 -24.29 -13.74 -1.56
N ALA A 33 -23.38 -14.52 -2.15
CA ALA A 33 -22.53 -14.11 -3.27
C ALA A 33 -23.35 -13.99 -4.56
N TYR A 34 -23.20 -12.90 -5.33
CA TYR A 34 -23.75 -12.84 -6.68
C TYR A 34 -23.02 -13.79 -7.61
N ARG A 35 -23.77 -14.44 -8.50
CA ARG A 35 -23.25 -15.31 -9.56
C ARG A 35 -24.31 -15.49 -10.64
N TYR A 36 -23.94 -15.98 -11.81
CA TYR A 36 -24.95 -16.38 -12.81
C TYR A 36 -25.79 -17.57 -12.33
N GLN A 37 -27.10 -17.54 -12.59
CA GLN A 37 -27.98 -18.68 -12.29
C GLN A 37 -27.63 -19.92 -13.13
N SER A 38 -27.30 -19.70 -14.41
CA SER A 38 -26.82 -20.72 -15.32
C SER A 38 -25.29 -20.77 -15.29
N ASN A 39 -24.73 -21.95 -15.06
CA ASN A 39 -23.28 -22.17 -15.19
C ASN A 39 -22.85 -22.31 -16.66
N VAL A 40 -23.78 -22.22 -17.61
CA VAL A 40 -23.51 -22.09 -19.05
C VAL A 40 -23.79 -20.65 -19.46
N ILE A 41 -22.74 -19.86 -19.67
CA ILE A 41 -22.85 -18.42 -19.95
C ILE A 41 -22.56 -18.21 -21.44
N SER A 42 -23.46 -17.53 -22.16
CA SER A 42 -23.27 -17.21 -23.58
C SER A 42 -22.71 -15.80 -23.73
N TYR A 43 -21.75 -15.57 -24.63
CA TYR A 43 -21.23 -14.22 -24.88
C TYR A 43 -21.08 -13.95 -26.38
N LYS A 44 -21.07 -12.66 -26.74
CA LYS A 44 -20.89 -12.17 -28.11
C LYS A 44 -19.65 -11.32 -28.22
N LEU A 45 -18.79 -11.66 -29.19
CA LEU A 45 -17.57 -10.91 -29.45
C LEU A 45 -17.80 -9.76 -30.42
N ASP A 46 -17.14 -8.65 -30.19
CA ASP A 46 -17.10 -7.54 -31.13
C ASP A 46 -16.39 -7.91 -32.46
N ARG A 47 -16.76 -7.21 -33.52
CA ARG A 47 -16.21 -7.35 -34.87
C ARG A 47 -15.04 -6.40 -35.13
N GLY A 48 -14.83 -5.41 -34.27
CA GLY A 48 -13.74 -4.44 -34.35
C GLY A 48 -12.34 -5.03 -34.10
N PRO A 49 -11.27 -4.25 -34.39
CA PRO A 49 -9.91 -4.53 -33.94
C PRO A 49 -9.68 -4.10 -32.48
N LEU A 50 -8.57 -4.53 -31.89
CA LEU A 50 -8.07 -4.05 -30.59
C LEU A 50 -6.70 -3.38 -30.81
N GLY A 51 -6.67 -2.06 -30.99
CA GLY A 51 -5.46 -1.33 -31.40
C GLY A 51 -4.85 -1.91 -32.68
N VAL A 52 -3.61 -2.37 -32.60
CA VAL A 52 -2.88 -3.01 -33.71
C VAL A 52 -3.28 -4.47 -33.95
N PHE A 53 -4.00 -5.11 -33.02
CA PHE A 53 -4.50 -6.47 -33.24
C PHE A 53 -5.71 -6.45 -34.16
N SER A 54 -5.65 -7.27 -35.20
CA SER A 54 -6.80 -7.48 -36.06
C SER A 54 -7.98 -8.07 -35.28
N SER A 55 -9.21 -7.84 -35.75
CA SER A 55 -10.42 -8.47 -35.22
C SER A 55 -10.29 -9.99 -35.02
N THR A 56 -9.57 -10.67 -35.91
CA THR A 56 -9.35 -12.12 -35.78
C THR A 56 -8.44 -12.45 -34.61
N GLN A 57 -7.36 -11.67 -34.41
CA GLN A 57 -6.45 -11.87 -33.28
C GLN A 57 -7.13 -11.56 -31.94
N ALA A 58 -7.88 -10.45 -31.86
CA ALA A 58 -8.62 -10.06 -30.67
C ALA A 58 -9.66 -11.12 -30.26
N ARG A 59 -10.48 -11.59 -31.22
CA ARG A 59 -11.46 -12.66 -30.96
C ARG A 59 -10.82 -14.00 -30.59
N THR A 60 -9.70 -14.34 -31.23
CA THR A 60 -8.94 -15.55 -30.87
C THR A 60 -8.46 -15.47 -29.42
N LEU A 61 -7.88 -14.33 -29.04
CA LEU A 61 -7.39 -14.10 -27.68
C LEU A 61 -8.52 -14.18 -26.66
N ALA A 62 -9.67 -13.54 -26.92
CA ALA A 62 -10.86 -13.64 -26.07
C ALA A 62 -11.29 -15.09 -25.85
N ASN A 63 -11.39 -15.87 -26.92
CA ASN A 63 -11.78 -17.28 -26.86
C ASN A 63 -10.76 -18.18 -26.13
N GLU A 64 -9.48 -17.83 -26.17
CA GLU A 64 -8.44 -18.51 -25.39
C GLU A 64 -8.54 -18.17 -23.90
N CYS A 65 -8.86 -16.92 -23.56
CA CYS A 65 -8.92 -16.46 -22.17
C CYS A 65 -10.18 -16.96 -21.44
N PHE A 66 -11.33 -17.09 -22.11
CA PHE A 66 -12.49 -17.77 -21.51
C PHE A 66 -12.20 -19.25 -21.18
N LYS A 67 -11.39 -19.93 -22.02
CA LYS A 67 -10.98 -21.31 -21.73
C LYS A 67 -10.16 -21.42 -20.45
N VAL A 68 -9.35 -20.42 -20.11
CA VAL A 68 -8.55 -20.43 -18.87
C VAL A 68 -9.45 -20.62 -17.65
N TRP A 69 -10.61 -19.95 -17.59
CA TRP A 69 -11.59 -20.12 -16.53
C TRP A 69 -12.40 -21.42 -16.64
N GLN A 70 -12.81 -21.80 -17.85
CA GLN A 70 -13.58 -23.03 -18.10
C GLN A 70 -12.77 -24.32 -17.80
N ASP A 71 -11.45 -24.28 -17.96
CA ASP A 71 -10.57 -25.43 -17.75
C ASP A 71 -10.24 -25.67 -16.26
N VAL A 72 -10.75 -24.83 -15.34
CA VAL A 72 -10.62 -25.03 -13.89
C VAL A 72 -11.45 -26.24 -13.46
N ALA A 73 -10.79 -27.38 -13.25
CA ALA A 73 -11.45 -28.66 -12.96
C ALA A 73 -12.33 -28.70 -11.70
N THR A 74 -12.13 -27.76 -10.77
CA THR A 74 -12.92 -27.63 -9.52
C THR A 74 -14.10 -26.67 -9.64
N SER A 75 -14.26 -26.04 -10.80
CA SER A 75 -15.38 -25.16 -11.15
C SER A 75 -16.25 -25.82 -12.21
N ASN A 76 -17.56 -25.54 -12.19
CA ASN A 76 -18.51 -26.02 -13.21
C ASN A 76 -18.96 -24.92 -14.19
N VAL A 77 -18.28 -23.78 -14.20
CA VAL A 77 -18.54 -22.71 -15.17
C VAL A 77 -18.16 -23.17 -16.59
N SER A 78 -18.98 -22.81 -17.56
CA SER A 78 -18.78 -23.14 -18.95
C SER A 78 -19.36 -22.05 -19.85
N PHE A 79 -18.85 -21.97 -21.08
CA PHE A 79 -19.29 -20.94 -22.01
C PHE A 79 -19.92 -21.54 -23.27
N ALA A 80 -21.06 -20.98 -23.67
CA ALA A 80 -21.75 -21.31 -24.91
C ALA A 80 -21.43 -20.24 -25.97
N HIS A 81 -20.43 -20.50 -26.80
CA HIS A 81 -19.99 -19.59 -27.85
C HIS A 81 -19.51 -20.37 -29.09
N THR A 82 -19.72 -19.79 -30.27
CA THR A 82 -19.14 -20.19 -31.56
C THR A 82 -18.52 -18.97 -32.23
N ASP A 83 -17.55 -19.16 -33.14
CA ASP A 83 -16.92 -18.03 -33.87
C ASP A 83 -17.91 -17.16 -34.68
N ALA A 84 -19.15 -17.63 -34.89
CA ALA A 84 -20.23 -16.90 -35.53
C ALA A 84 -21.04 -16.03 -34.54
N ASP A 85 -20.86 -16.20 -33.23
CA ASP A 85 -21.51 -15.44 -32.16
C ASP A 85 -20.80 -14.11 -31.96
N THR A 86 -20.89 -13.25 -32.97
CA THR A 86 -20.41 -11.88 -32.90
C THR A 86 -21.56 -10.91 -32.67
N LEU A 87 -21.23 -9.72 -32.18
CA LEU A 87 -22.11 -8.56 -32.25
C LEU A 87 -22.43 -8.24 -33.72
N PRO A 88 -23.59 -7.64 -34.03
CA PRO A 88 -23.99 -7.37 -35.41
C PRO A 88 -23.09 -6.32 -36.08
N VAL A 89 -22.47 -5.44 -35.29
CA VAL A 89 -21.65 -4.32 -35.72
C VAL A 89 -20.28 -4.35 -35.03
N ASP A 90 -19.38 -3.52 -35.54
CA ASP A 90 -18.17 -3.08 -34.85
C ASP A 90 -18.55 -2.01 -33.82
N VAL A 91 -18.29 -2.28 -32.54
CA VAL A 91 -18.64 -1.38 -31.44
C VAL A 91 -17.50 -0.40 -31.19
N ASN A 92 -17.81 0.89 -31.17
CA ASN A 92 -16.85 1.98 -31.00
C ASN A 92 -17.48 3.16 -30.25
N GLY A 93 -16.70 4.20 -30.00
CA GLY A 93 -17.14 5.40 -29.27
C GLY A 93 -18.38 6.12 -29.80
N THR A 94 -18.88 5.79 -31.01
CA THR A 94 -20.11 6.39 -31.55
C THR A 94 -21.38 5.56 -31.35
N ASN A 95 -21.26 4.25 -31.09
CA ASN A 95 -22.41 3.33 -31.02
C ASN A 95 -22.45 2.44 -29.77
N PHE A 96 -21.42 2.51 -28.91
CA PHE A 96 -21.27 1.67 -27.72
C PHE A 96 -22.50 1.71 -26.79
N LEU A 97 -23.16 2.85 -26.59
CA LEU A 97 -24.37 2.97 -25.75
C LEU A 97 -25.53 2.03 -26.13
N SER A 98 -25.53 1.46 -27.34
CA SER A 98 -26.53 0.46 -27.74
C SER A 98 -26.20 -0.96 -27.30
N TYR A 99 -24.96 -1.19 -26.86
CA TYR A 99 -24.39 -2.49 -26.53
C TYR A 99 -23.79 -2.52 -25.13
N THR A 100 -23.47 -1.39 -24.52
CA THR A 100 -23.02 -1.38 -23.12
C THR A 100 -24.20 -1.39 -22.17
N THR A 101 -24.06 -2.20 -21.15
CA THR A 101 -24.98 -2.33 -20.03
C THR A 101 -24.75 -1.26 -18.96
N LEU A 102 -23.61 -0.54 -19.03
CA LEU A 102 -23.12 0.33 -17.96
C LEU A 102 -23.85 1.67 -17.78
N THR A 103 -24.57 2.14 -18.80
CA THR A 103 -25.38 3.38 -18.74
C THR A 103 -26.88 3.13 -18.60
N ASP A 104 -27.33 1.95 -19.00
CA ASP A 104 -28.73 1.49 -19.01
C ASP A 104 -28.70 -0.02 -19.28
N PHE A 105 -28.75 -0.85 -18.24
CA PHE A 105 -28.74 -2.31 -18.40
C PHE A 105 -29.95 -2.71 -19.24
N LYS A 106 -29.68 -3.21 -20.46
CA LYS A 106 -30.74 -3.50 -21.42
C LYS A 106 -31.43 -4.82 -21.18
N TYR A 107 -30.76 -5.75 -20.46
CA TYR A 107 -31.28 -7.07 -20.11
C TYR A 107 -31.88 -7.78 -21.33
N ASP A 108 -31.14 -7.75 -22.44
CA ASP A 108 -31.56 -8.18 -23.78
C ASP A 108 -31.10 -9.60 -24.18
N GLY A 109 -30.53 -10.32 -23.22
CA GLY A 109 -29.88 -11.62 -23.34
C GLY A 109 -28.47 -11.59 -23.93
N ILE A 110 -27.81 -10.43 -24.03
CA ILE A 110 -26.49 -10.28 -24.66
C ILE A 110 -25.43 -9.97 -23.62
N ASN A 111 -24.40 -10.81 -23.57
CA ASN A 111 -23.16 -10.55 -22.83
C ASN A 111 -22.06 -10.07 -23.81
N PRO A 112 -21.87 -8.76 -24.02
CA PRO A 112 -20.93 -8.24 -25.00
C PRO A 112 -19.48 -8.25 -24.51
N ILE A 113 -18.56 -8.63 -25.40
CA ILE A 113 -17.12 -8.47 -25.22
C ILE A 113 -16.62 -7.49 -26.28
N ILE A 114 -16.33 -6.26 -25.86
CA ILE A 114 -16.08 -5.11 -26.72
C ILE A 114 -14.58 -4.83 -26.84
N PHE A 115 -14.14 -4.50 -28.05
CA PHE A 115 -12.76 -4.10 -28.32
C PHE A 115 -12.71 -2.60 -28.59
N ASP A 116 -12.44 -1.81 -27.54
CA ASP A 116 -12.32 -0.36 -27.65
C ASP A 116 -11.01 -0.01 -28.36
N SER A 117 -11.04 0.07 -29.70
CA SER A 117 -9.83 0.06 -30.52
C SER A 117 -8.83 1.18 -30.21
N ASP A 118 -9.30 2.32 -29.73
CA ASP A 118 -8.53 3.55 -29.52
C ASP A 118 -8.72 4.19 -28.14
N GLY A 119 -9.52 3.59 -27.25
CA GLY A 119 -9.79 4.11 -25.91
C GLY A 119 -10.96 5.09 -25.85
N ALA A 120 -11.66 5.35 -26.97
CA ALA A 120 -12.73 6.34 -27.01
C ALA A 120 -13.95 5.93 -26.17
N ILE A 121 -14.26 4.63 -26.07
CA ILE A 121 -15.35 4.15 -25.19
C ILE A 121 -14.98 4.39 -23.73
N THR A 122 -13.73 4.09 -23.38
CA THR A 122 -13.19 4.27 -22.04
C THR A 122 -13.25 5.75 -21.61
N ASP A 123 -12.81 6.66 -22.47
CA ASP A 123 -12.87 8.10 -22.19
C ASP A 123 -14.30 8.65 -22.08
N GLU A 124 -15.26 8.11 -22.85
CA GLU A 124 -16.66 8.54 -22.78
C GLU A 124 -17.33 8.05 -21.48
N LEU A 125 -16.99 6.85 -20.99
CA LEU A 125 -17.58 6.29 -19.77
C LEU A 125 -16.95 6.86 -18.49
N PHE A 126 -15.63 7.01 -18.46
CA PHE A 126 -14.89 7.38 -17.25
C PHE A 126 -14.35 8.82 -17.27
N GLY A 127 -14.55 9.53 -18.38
CA GLY A 127 -14.08 10.90 -18.56
C GLY A 127 -12.78 10.98 -19.37
N VAL A 128 -12.61 12.12 -20.05
CA VAL A 128 -11.48 12.37 -20.95
C VAL A 128 -10.14 12.15 -20.25
N GLY A 129 -9.32 11.26 -20.80
CA GLY A 129 -7.98 10.92 -20.31
C GLY A 129 -7.96 9.64 -19.45
N ALA A 130 -9.11 9.06 -19.12
CA ALA A 130 -9.17 7.78 -18.41
C ALA A 130 -8.52 6.66 -19.23
N SER A 131 -8.65 6.70 -20.56
CA SER A 131 -8.06 5.72 -21.48
C SER A 131 -6.54 5.59 -21.36
N GLU A 132 -5.83 6.59 -20.84
CA GLU A 132 -4.37 6.54 -20.61
C GLU A 132 -3.98 5.70 -19.39
N SER A 133 -4.94 5.36 -18.55
CA SER A 133 -4.71 4.68 -17.26
C SER A 133 -5.51 3.41 -17.06
N VAL A 134 -6.67 3.26 -17.72
CA VAL A 134 -7.57 2.10 -17.62
C VAL A 134 -7.32 1.12 -18.76
N ILE A 135 -6.80 -0.06 -18.45
CA ILE A 135 -6.43 -1.08 -19.46
C ILE A 135 -7.65 -1.90 -19.94
N GLY A 136 -8.60 -2.12 -19.06
CA GLY A 136 -9.84 -2.87 -19.30
C GLY A 136 -10.81 -2.63 -18.15
N PHE A 137 -12.05 -3.04 -18.36
CA PHE A 137 -13.07 -3.08 -17.33
C PHE A 137 -14.14 -4.12 -17.69
N ALA A 138 -14.70 -4.77 -16.67
CA ALA A 138 -15.77 -5.74 -16.81
C ALA A 138 -16.66 -5.78 -15.56
N GLY A 139 -17.82 -6.39 -15.71
CA GLY A 139 -18.76 -6.58 -14.63
C GLY A 139 -20.06 -7.21 -15.09
N SER A 140 -20.93 -7.49 -14.13
CA SER A 140 -22.22 -8.15 -14.36
C SER A 140 -23.31 -7.50 -13.51
N GLY A 141 -24.52 -7.45 -14.06
CA GLY A 141 -25.69 -6.81 -13.48
C GLY A 141 -26.83 -7.78 -13.18
N ASP A 142 -27.76 -7.31 -12.35
CA ASP A 142 -28.93 -8.03 -11.84
C ASP A 142 -30.15 -7.10 -12.02
N SER A 143 -31.13 -7.55 -12.81
CA SER A 143 -32.30 -6.76 -13.22
C SER A 143 -33.42 -6.75 -12.20
N ASP A 144 -33.50 -7.79 -11.36
CA ASP A 144 -34.62 -8.01 -10.44
C ASP A 144 -34.20 -8.02 -8.96
N ASN A 145 -32.92 -7.84 -8.72
CA ASN A 145 -32.29 -7.70 -7.42
C ASN A 145 -32.44 -8.97 -6.56
N ASP A 146 -32.43 -10.15 -7.19
CA ASP A 146 -32.51 -11.47 -6.54
C ASP A 146 -31.14 -12.00 -6.07
N GLY A 147 -30.05 -11.30 -6.40
CA GLY A 147 -28.70 -11.66 -6.04
C GLY A 147 -28.07 -12.68 -6.98
N ASP A 148 -28.53 -12.77 -8.23
CA ASP A 148 -27.89 -13.49 -9.32
C ASP A 148 -27.64 -12.56 -10.52
N TYR A 149 -26.61 -12.85 -11.32
CA TYR A 149 -26.33 -12.08 -12.53
C TYR A 149 -27.23 -12.53 -13.68
N ASP A 150 -27.83 -11.56 -14.36
CA ASP A 150 -28.58 -11.74 -15.61
C ASP A 150 -27.68 -11.59 -16.82
N GLU A 151 -26.84 -10.55 -16.80
CA GLU A 151 -25.95 -10.16 -17.91
C GLU A 151 -24.65 -9.58 -17.41
N GLY A 152 -23.62 -9.63 -18.24
CA GLY A 152 -22.33 -9.00 -18.00
C GLY A 152 -21.67 -8.51 -19.27
N GLU A 153 -20.59 -7.78 -19.08
CA GLU A 153 -19.88 -7.03 -20.10
C GLU A 153 -18.39 -7.06 -19.80
N ALA A 154 -17.57 -7.05 -20.85
CA ALA A 154 -16.14 -6.77 -20.74
C ALA A 154 -15.69 -5.89 -21.90
N VAL A 155 -14.86 -4.88 -21.60
CA VAL A 155 -14.32 -3.94 -22.57
C VAL A 155 -12.81 -3.88 -22.41
N MET A 156 -12.10 -4.02 -23.53
CA MET A 156 -10.63 -4.00 -23.57
C MET A 156 -10.16 -2.72 -24.26
N ASN A 157 -9.27 -1.95 -23.62
CA ASN A 157 -8.78 -0.68 -24.14
C ASN A 157 -7.55 -0.86 -25.06
N GLY A 158 -7.80 -0.83 -26.37
CA GLY A 158 -6.82 -0.97 -27.43
C GLY A 158 -5.77 0.13 -27.51
N LEU A 159 -5.89 1.22 -26.74
CA LEU A 159 -4.83 2.23 -26.62
C LEU A 159 -3.53 1.61 -26.08
N PHE A 160 -3.61 0.57 -25.25
CA PHE A 160 -2.45 -0.19 -24.77
C PHE A 160 -1.94 -1.25 -25.76
N ALA A 161 -2.55 -1.33 -26.94
CA ALA A 161 -2.15 -2.15 -28.08
C ALA A 161 -1.76 -1.26 -29.28
N ASP A 162 -1.05 -0.15 -29.05
CA ASP A 162 -0.73 0.84 -30.10
C ASP A 162 0.52 0.52 -30.95
N GLY A 163 1.22 -0.59 -30.68
CA GLY A 163 2.43 -1.03 -31.39
C GLY A 163 3.72 -0.27 -31.02
N THR A 164 3.68 0.54 -29.96
CA THR A 164 4.84 1.24 -29.39
C THR A 164 5.62 0.35 -28.42
N ALA A 165 6.81 0.81 -27.99
CA ALA A 165 7.61 0.09 -26.99
C ALA A 165 6.93 0.00 -25.60
N SER A 166 5.83 0.72 -25.42
CA SER A 166 5.02 0.73 -24.20
C SER A 166 3.72 -0.06 -24.34
N SER A 167 3.43 -0.67 -25.50
CA SER A 167 2.26 -1.55 -25.66
C SER A 167 2.48 -2.88 -24.96
N PHE A 168 1.38 -3.50 -24.54
CA PHE A 168 1.41 -4.90 -24.16
C PHE A 168 1.64 -5.80 -25.37
N THR A 169 2.47 -6.82 -25.17
CA THR A 169 2.61 -7.94 -26.09
C THR A 169 1.33 -8.78 -26.11
N TYR A 170 1.20 -9.66 -27.10
CA TYR A 170 0.06 -10.58 -27.19
C TYR A 170 -0.10 -11.44 -25.92
N ASP A 171 1.02 -11.87 -25.33
CA ASP A 171 1.03 -12.70 -24.12
C ASP A 171 0.69 -11.91 -22.85
N GLU A 172 1.09 -10.63 -22.77
CA GLU A 172 0.69 -9.75 -21.66
C GLU A 172 -0.80 -9.40 -21.73
N TRP A 173 -1.33 -9.19 -22.93
CA TRP A 173 -2.78 -8.97 -23.11
C TRP A 173 -3.64 -10.14 -22.64
N LYS A 174 -3.10 -11.38 -22.68
CA LYS A 174 -3.78 -12.53 -22.10
C LYS A 174 -4.10 -12.31 -20.62
N ALA A 175 -3.20 -11.69 -19.85
CA ALA A 175 -3.43 -11.41 -18.44
C ALA A 175 -4.63 -10.48 -18.23
N THR A 176 -4.71 -9.37 -18.97
CA THR A 176 -5.85 -8.45 -18.92
C THR A 176 -7.14 -9.16 -19.27
N PHE A 177 -7.18 -9.92 -20.36
CA PHE A 177 -8.40 -10.63 -20.75
C PHE A 177 -8.86 -11.61 -19.67
N VAL A 178 -7.95 -12.40 -19.10
CA VAL A 178 -8.30 -13.35 -18.04
C VAL A 178 -8.77 -12.60 -16.78
N HIS A 179 -8.14 -11.48 -16.42
CA HIS A 179 -8.54 -10.64 -15.30
C HIS A 179 -9.96 -10.10 -15.44
N GLU A 180 -10.27 -9.41 -16.54
CA GLU A 180 -11.61 -8.86 -16.76
C GLU A 180 -12.68 -9.96 -16.85
N PHE A 181 -12.32 -11.13 -17.38
CA PHE A 181 -13.24 -12.27 -17.37
C PHE A 181 -13.48 -12.83 -15.97
N GLY A 182 -12.57 -12.61 -15.02
CA GLY A 182 -12.83 -12.85 -13.60
C GLY A 182 -13.95 -11.95 -13.09
N HIS A 183 -13.90 -10.64 -13.37
CA HIS A 183 -14.97 -9.69 -13.01
C HIS A 183 -16.30 -10.00 -13.70
N PHE A 184 -16.25 -10.35 -14.99
CA PHE A 184 -17.43 -10.84 -15.73
C PHE A 184 -18.08 -12.03 -15.00
N LEU A 185 -17.28 -12.95 -14.46
CA LEU A 185 -17.77 -14.09 -13.67
C LEU A 185 -18.20 -13.74 -12.25
N GLY A 186 -17.95 -12.51 -11.79
CA GLY A 186 -18.28 -12.03 -10.47
C GLY A 186 -17.18 -12.22 -9.43
N LEU A 187 -15.92 -12.33 -9.85
CA LEU A 187 -14.78 -12.29 -8.93
C LEU A 187 -14.36 -10.85 -8.69
N ASP A 188 -13.90 -10.58 -7.48
CA ASP A 188 -13.28 -9.31 -7.16
C ASP A 188 -11.75 -9.38 -7.08
N HIS A 189 -11.11 -8.22 -7.01
CA HIS A 189 -9.68 -8.04 -6.84
C HIS A 189 -9.10 -8.73 -5.60
N THR A 190 -7.80 -8.92 -5.59
CA THR A 190 -7.04 -9.40 -4.42
C THR A 190 -5.79 -8.55 -4.25
N GLN A 191 -5.35 -8.33 -3.00
CA GLN A 191 -4.06 -7.67 -2.75
C GLN A 191 -2.92 -8.65 -2.45
N ILE A 192 -3.16 -9.97 -2.44
CA ILE A 192 -2.07 -10.91 -2.19
C ILE A 192 -0.98 -10.70 -3.25
N GLY A 193 0.27 -10.63 -2.83
CA GLY A 193 1.41 -10.62 -3.74
C GLY A 193 1.85 -9.22 -4.17
N SER A 194 1.28 -8.15 -3.62
CA SER A 194 1.77 -6.77 -3.81
C SER A 194 3.29 -6.64 -3.64
N GLU A 195 3.89 -7.42 -2.75
CA GLU A 195 5.34 -7.40 -2.52
C GLU A 195 6.17 -7.92 -3.71
N PHE A 196 5.54 -8.61 -4.68
CA PHE A 196 6.21 -9.24 -5.81
C PHE A 196 6.07 -8.46 -7.12
N ILE A 197 5.19 -7.46 -7.19
CA ILE A 197 4.81 -6.77 -8.44
C ILE A 197 5.95 -6.04 -9.13
N ASN A 198 7.01 -5.70 -8.38
CA ASN A 198 8.20 -5.02 -8.88
C ASN A 198 9.36 -5.97 -9.21
N ASN A 199 9.14 -7.29 -9.13
CA ASN A 199 10.14 -8.31 -9.41
C ASN A 199 9.61 -9.31 -10.45
N SER A 200 10.09 -9.18 -11.69
CA SER A 200 9.64 -10.00 -12.82
C SER A 200 9.83 -11.51 -12.65
N SER A 201 10.73 -11.93 -11.76
CA SER A 201 10.94 -13.36 -11.43
C SER A 201 9.96 -13.90 -10.38
N GLN A 202 9.28 -13.02 -9.66
CA GLN A 202 8.35 -13.34 -8.59
C GLN A 202 6.89 -13.01 -8.94
N THR A 203 6.65 -12.32 -10.06
CA THR A 203 5.28 -12.04 -10.54
C THR A 203 4.42 -13.30 -10.69
N ILE A 204 5.02 -14.48 -10.85
CA ILE A 204 4.30 -15.76 -10.83
C ILE A 204 3.49 -16.02 -9.54
N TYR A 205 3.83 -15.34 -8.44
CA TYR A 205 3.12 -15.45 -7.16
C TYR A 205 2.01 -14.42 -6.99
N VAL A 206 1.83 -13.50 -7.94
CA VAL A 206 0.77 -12.50 -7.95
C VAL A 206 -0.48 -13.13 -8.59
N PRO A 207 -1.65 -13.07 -7.95
CA PRO A 207 -2.89 -13.56 -8.55
C PRO A 207 -3.29 -12.78 -9.79
N THR A 208 -4.05 -13.43 -10.67
CA THR A 208 -4.59 -12.80 -11.88
C THR A 208 -5.53 -11.65 -11.52
N MET A 209 -6.32 -11.77 -10.44
CA MET A 209 -7.21 -10.71 -9.97
C MET A 209 -6.50 -9.57 -9.22
N TYR A 210 -5.18 -9.42 -9.33
CA TYR A 210 -4.49 -8.26 -8.77
C TYR A 210 -4.77 -6.99 -9.61
N PRO A 211 -5.14 -5.84 -9.01
CA PRO A 211 -5.73 -4.69 -9.72
C PRO A 211 -4.75 -3.80 -10.50
N PHE A 212 -3.44 -4.04 -10.44
CA PHE A 212 -2.46 -3.22 -11.16
C PHE A 212 -1.58 -4.07 -12.07
N ALA A 213 -1.25 -3.50 -13.22
CA ALA A 213 -0.22 -4.05 -14.08
C ALA A 213 1.13 -4.12 -13.34
N THR A 214 1.84 -5.21 -13.52
CA THR A 214 3.12 -5.50 -12.87
C THR A 214 4.29 -5.19 -13.80
N VAL A 215 5.53 -5.46 -13.36
CA VAL A 215 6.70 -5.37 -14.24
C VAL A 215 6.76 -6.46 -15.33
N ASN A 216 5.90 -7.49 -15.26
CA ASN A 216 5.78 -8.56 -16.25
C ASN A 216 4.45 -9.30 -16.08
N ASP A 217 3.43 -8.97 -16.87
CA ASP A 217 2.08 -9.52 -16.68
C ASP A 217 1.88 -10.91 -17.32
N VAL A 218 2.81 -11.40 -18.14
CA VAL A 218 2.70 -12.72 -18.79
C VAL A 218 2.29 -13.86 -17.82
N PRO A 219 2.84 -13.96 -16.59
CA PRO A 219 2.44 -15.01 -15.65
C PRO A 219 0.97 -14.93 -15.19
N LEU A 220 0.37 -13.73 -15.16
CA LEU A 220 -1.02 -13.51 -14.72
C LEU A 220 -2.03 -14.01 -15.76
N GLY A 221 -1.60 -14.35 -16.98
CA GLY A 221 -2.44 -15.05 -17.96
C GLY A 221 -2.74 -16.52 -17.60
N ALA A 222 -2.22 -17.01 -16.48
CA ALA A 222 -2.55 -18.30 -15.87
C ALA A 222 -3.00 -18.09 -14.42
N LEU A 223 -4.03 -18.83 -13.98
CA LEU A 223 -4.66 -18.61 -12.69
C LEU A 223 -3.78 -19.05 -11.51
N ASN A 224 -3.72 -18.20 -10.49
CA ASN A 224 -3.12 -18.49 -9.21
C ASN A 224 -4.06 -19.36 -8.35
N PRO A 225 -3.55 -20.13 -7.36
CA PRO A 225 -4.39 -20.81 -6.39
C PRO A 225 -5.47 -19.95 -5.72
N ASP A 226 -5.22 -18.66 -5.47
CA ASP A 226 -6.23 -17.71 -4.97
C ASP A 226 -7.40 -17.57 -5.95
N ASP A 227 -7.12 -17.30 -7.22
CA ASP A 227 -8.14 -17.17 -8.28
C ASP A 227 -8.93 -18.49 -8.48
N ILE A 228 -8.22 -19.63 -8.47
CA ILE A 228 -8.83 -20.96 -8.60
C ILE A 228 -9.77 -21.24 -7.43
N ALA A 229 -9.35 -20.92 -6.20
CA ALA A 229 -10.18 -21.11 -5.02
C ALA A 229 -11.42 -20.20 -5.04
N ALA A 230 -11.27 -18.95 -5.50
CA ALA A 230 -12.37 -17.99 -5.63
C ALA A 230 -13.42 -18.49 -6.64
N ILE A 231 -13.02 -18.81 -7.88
CA ILE A 231 -13.96 -19.29 -8.91
C ILE A 231 -14.61 -20.63 -8.53
N SER A 232 -13.85 -21.55 -7.94
CA SER A 232 -14.37 -22.86 -7.52
C SER A 232 -15.32 -22.74 -6.32
N THR A 233 -15.15 -21.72 -5.49
CA THR A 233 -16.10 -21.44 -4.39
C THR A 233 -17.39 -20.83 -4.94
N LEU A 234 -17.31 -20.00 -5.98
CA LEU A 234 -18.46 -19.33 -6.58
C LEU A 234 -19.30 -20.27 -7.48
N TYR A 235 -18.62 -21.08 -8.30
CA TYR A 235 -19.20 -22.04 -9.24
C TYR A 235 -18.69 -23.47 -8.97
N PRO A 236 -18.99 -24.07 -7.81
CA PRO A 236 -18.38 -25.33 -7.40
C PRO A 236 -18.79 -26.51 -8.28
N GLU A 237 -17.80 -27.28 -8.75
CA GLU A 237 -18.04 -28.60 -9.35
C GLU A 237 -18.59 -29.59 -8.29
N ALA A 238 -19.32 -30.62 -8.75
CA ALA A 238 -19.90 -31.60 -7.86
C ALA A 238 -18.82 -32.30 -7.01
N GLY A 239 -18.91 -32.16 -5.69
CA GLY A 239 -17.96 -32.76 -4.75
C GLY A 239 -16.75 -31.90 -4.39
N TYR A 240 -16.58 -30.71 -5.00
CA TYR A 240 -15.49 -29.77 -4.65
C TYR A 240 -15.41 -29.53 -3.14
N ALA A 241 -16.54 -29.22 -2.50
CA ALA A 241 -16.62 -28.97 -1.06
C ALA A 241 -16.12 -30.14 -0.19
N ALA A 242 -16.14 -31.38 -0.68
CA ALA A 242 -15.62 -32.55 0.04
C ALA A 242 -14.10 -32.72 -0.10
N THR A 243 -13.45 -31.95 -0.98
CA THR A 243 -12.01 -32.03 -1.26
C THR A 243 -11.20 -30.91 -0.61
N VAL A 244 -11.85 -29.79 -0.29
CA VAL A 244 -11.25 -28.61 0.34
C VAL A 244 -11.83 -28.38 1.73
N GLY A 245 -11.14 -27.61 2.57
CA GLY A 245 -11.65 -27.09 3.82
C GLY A 245 -11.72 -25.56 3.83
N SER A 246 -12.04 -25.00 4.99
CA SER A 246 -12.03 -23.56 5.22
C SER A 246 -11.48 -23.19 6.59
N ILE A 247 -11.07 -21.93 6.75
CA ILE A 247 -10.69 -21.32 8.03
C ILE A 247 -11.64 -20.16 8.31
N SER A 248 -12.11 -20.03 9.55
CA SER A 248 -12.96 -18.90 9.94
C SER A 248 -12.63 -18.35 11.34
N GLY A 249 -12.92 -17.07 11.52
CA GLY A 249 -12.72 -16.34 12.77
C GLY A 249 -13.22 -14.91 12.66
N ALA A 250 -12.80 -14.09 13.62
CA ALA A 250 -13.08 -12.65 13.65
C ALA A 250 -11.82 -11.86 13.95
N VAL A 251 -11.74 -10.62 13.45
CA VAL A 251 -10.66 -9.69 13.78
C VAL A 251 -11.20 -8.57 14.66
N THR A 252 -10.54 -8.34 15.80
CA THR A 252 -10.90 -7.29 16.75
C THR A 252 -9.68 -6.45 17.11
N ARG A 253 -9.90 -5.22 17.59
CA ARG A 253 -8.85 -4.38 18.15
C ARG A 253 -8.70 -4.66 19.64
N ALA A 254 -7.61 -4.14 20.23
CA ALA A 254 -7.36 -4.20 21.66
C ALA A 254 -8.52 -3.74 22.56
N ASN A 255 -9.32 -2.77 22.10
CA ASN A 255 -10.49 -2.26 22.82
C ASN A 255 -11.77 -3.09 22.60
N GLY A 256 -11.68 -4.22 21.91
CA GLY A 256 -12.79 -5.11 21.57
C GLY A 256 -13.65 -4.65 20.38
N SER A 257 -13.34 -3.51 19.75
CA SER A 257 -14.04 -3.09 18.53
C SER A 257 -13.70 -4.00 17.34
N VAL A 258 -14.68 -4.28 16.50
CA VAL A 258 -14.48 -5.12 15.32
C VAL A 258 -13.65 -4.41 14.26
N VAL A 259 -12.78 -5.15 13.58
CA VAL A 259 -12.05 -4.66 12.40
C VAL A 259 -12.85 -5.06 11.17
N ARG A 260 -13.16 -4.08 10.33
CA ARG A 260 -13.88 -4.23 9.07
C ARG A 260 -12.96 -3.77 7.95
N GLY A 261 -12.93 -4.49 6.83
CA GLY A 261 -12.09 -4.11 5.71
C GLY A 261 -10.59 -4.38 5.89
N ALA A 262 -10.17 -5.36 6.70
CA ALA A 262 -8.80 -5.86 6.73
C ALA A 262 -8.65 -7.12 5.87
N ASN A 263 -7.50 -7.28 5.21
CA ASN A 263 -7.20 -8.49 4.46
C ASN A 263 -6.78 -9.61 5.41
N VAL A 264 -7.29 -10.81 5.21
CA VAL A 264 -6.94 -12.01 5.99
C VAL A 264 -6.47 -13.09 5.04
N VAL A 265 -5.23 -13.53 5.23
CA VAL A 265 -4.52 -14.43 4.32
C VAL A 265 -4.21 -15.74 5.03
N ALA A 266 -4.65 -16.86 4.46
CA ALA A 266 -4.17 -18.19 4.84
C ALA A 266 -2.96 -18.54 3.98
N ILE A 267 -1.82 -18.75 4.64
CA ILE A 267 -0.54 -19.06 3.98
C ILE A 267 -0.18 -20.50 4.29
N SER A 268 -0.04 -21.33 3.25
CA SER A 268 0.40 -22.72 3.44
C SER A 268 1.78 -22.77 4.08
N THR A 269 1.99 -23.69 5.01
CA THR A 269 3.30 -23.92 5.65
C THR A 269 4.20 -24.90 4.87
N GLY A 270 3.73 -25.37 3.71
CA GLY A 270 4.48 -26.28 2.83
C GLY A 270 5.58 -25.61 2.00
N ALA A 271 6.23 -26.39 1.13
CA ALA A 271 7.34 -25.94 0.30
C ALA A 271 6.96 -24.79 -0.67
N ASP A 272 5.69 -24.70 -1.05
CA ASP A 272 5.16 -23.71 -2.01
C ASP A 272 4.39 -22.58 -1.31
N SER A 273 4.82 -22.17 -0.12
CA SER A 273 4.13 -21.17 0.72
C SER A 273 3.95 -19.79 0.06
N LEU A 274 4.81 -19.44 -0.91
CA LEU A 274 4.68 -18.20 -1.67
C LEU A 274 3.52 -18.24 -2.67
N MET A 275 3.27 -19.41 -3.25
CA MET A 275 2.21 -19.63 -4.25
C MET A 275 0.87 -19.97 -3.61
N ASN A 276 0.87 -20.77 -2.53
CA ASN A 276 -0.33 -21.24 -1.87
C ASN A 276 -0.76 -20.28 -0.77
N ARG A 277 -1.32 -19.15 -1.19
CA ARG A 277 -1.89 -18.10 -0.36
C ARG A 277 -3.32 -17.85 -0.85
N ILE A 278 -4.28 -17.85 0.05
CA ILE A 278 -5.68 -17.56 -0.28
C ILE A 278 -6.18 -16.53 0.71
N SER A 279 -6.86 -15.49 0.24
CA SER A 279 -7.34 -14.40 1.10
C SER A 279 -8.83 -14.15 1.06
N THR A 280 -9.29 -13.36 2.02
CA THR A 280 -10.61 -12.74 2.06
C THR A 280 -10.51 -11.48 2.91
N VAL A 281 -11.54 -10.63 2.88
CA VAL A 281 -11.61 -9.43 3.72
C VAL A 281 -12.56 -9.61 4.89
N THR A 282 -12.19 -9.08 6.05
CA THR A 282 -13.04 -9.08 7.25
C THR A 282 -14.33 -8.32 7.01
N ASP A 283 -15.44 -8.87 7.49
CA ASP A 283 -16.78 -8.35 7.35
C ASP A 283 -17.21 -8.22 5.88
N TYR A 284 -16.81 -9.21 5.06
CA TYR A 284 -17.08 -9.26 3.63
C TYR A 284 -18.56 -9.06 3.32
N PHE A 285 -19.45 -9.79 4.02
CA PHE A 285 -20.90 -9.66 3.84
C PHE A 285 -21.53 -8.49 4.63
N GLU A 286 -20.71 -7.54 5.08
CA GLU A 286 -21.12 -6.30 5.76
C GLU A 286 -22.05 -6.51 6.97
N GLN A 287 -21.75 -7.55 7.74
CA GLN A 287 -22.53 -7.99 8.89
C GLN A 287 -22.23 -7.18 10.15
N ASN A 288 -21.27 -6.24 10.07
CA ASN A 288 -20.76 -5.42 11.15
C ASN A 288 -20.21 -6.23 12.33
N ASN A 289 -19.50 -7.32 12.04
CA ASN A 289 -18.98 -8.23 13.07
C ASN A 289 -17.48 -8.55 12.96
N GLY A 290 -16.82 -8.12 11.88
CA GLY A 290 -15.38 -8.37 11.66
C GLY A 290 -15.05 -9.84 11.38
N ASN A 291 -16.05 -10.65 11.07
CA ASN A 291 -15.88 -12.07 10.75
C ASN A 291 -15.26 -12.23 9.37
N TYR A 292 -14.50 -13.31 9.19
CA TYR A 292 -13.96 -13.71 7.91
C TYR A 292 -14.09 -15.22 7.73
N THR A 293 -14.10 -15.68 6.47
CA THR A 293 -14.03 -17.11 6.14
C THR A 293 -13.22 -17.30 4.86
N ILE A 294 -12.06 -17.95 4.97
CA ILE A 294 -11.21 -18.29 3.84
C ILE A 294 -11.60 -19.70 3.38
N SER A 295 -12.15 -19.81 2.18
CA SER A 295 -12.67 -21.06 1.59
C SER A 295 -11.72 -21.61 0.53
N GLY A 296 -11.94 -22.87 0.11
CA GLY A 296 -11.15 -23.47 -0.97
C GLY A 296 -9.73 -23.90 -0.58
N LEU A 297 -9.45 -24.03 0.71
CA LEU A 297 -8.13 -24.42 1.20
C LEU A 297 -7.92 -25.93 1.03
N ALA A 298 -6.87 -26.33 0.33
CA ALA A 298 -6.46 -27.73 0.29
C ALA A 298 -6.18 -28.26 1.73
N PRO A 299 -6.43 -29.53 2.03
CA PRO A 299 -6.12 -30.09 3.34
C PRO A 299 -4.62 -29.96 3.66
N GLY A 300 -4.30 -29.44 4.83
CA GLY A 300 -2.91 -29.11 5.16
C GLY A 300 -2.77 -28.24 6.40
N SER A 301 -1.57 -27.69 6.58
CA SER A 301 -1.25 -26.79 7.69
C SER A 301 -0.98 -25.39 7.16
N TYR A 302 -1.65 -24.42 7.75
CA TYR A 302 -1.61 -23.01 7.35
C TYR A 302 -1.21 -22.13 8.54
N VAL A 303 -0.78 -20.91 8.24
CA VAL A 303 -0.74 -19.80 9.20
C VAL A 303 -1.70 -18.73 8.69
N VAL A 304 -2.36 -18.03 9.60
CA VAL A 304 -3.28 -16.95 9.24
C VAL A 304 -2.62 -15.63 9.57
N ARG A 305 -2.59 -14.72 8.59
CA ARG A 305 -2.08 -13.36 8.75
C ARG A 305 -3.20 -12.37 8.46
N VAL A 306 -3.39 -11.41 9.34
CA VAL A 306 -4.18 -10.21 9.04
C VAL A 306 -3.24 -9.10 8.60
N GLU A 307 -3.67 -8.27 7.66
CA GLU A 307 -2.93 -7.10 7.21
C GLU A 307 -3.90 -5.98 6.80
N PRO A 308 -3.44 -4.72 6.84
CA PRO A 308 -4.22 -3.61 6.30
C PRO A 308 -4.37 -3.73 4.79
N ILE A 309 -5.47 -3.19 4.27
CA ILE A 309 -5.60 -2.95 2.82
C ILE A 309 -4.67 -1.80 2.44
N GLU A 310 -3.94 -1.96 1.35
CA GLU A 310 -3.05 -0.94 0.82
C GLU A 310 -3.83 0.30 0.39
N THR A 311 -3.31 1.48 0.70
CA THR A 311 -4.04 2.75 0.54
C THR A 311 -4.30 3.15 -0.91
N ASP A 312 -3.61 2.51 -1.86
CA ASP A 312 -3.78 2.75 -3.29
C ASP A 312 -4.97 1.94 -3.87
N PHE A 313 -5.55 1.00 -3.11
CA PHE A 313 -6.64 0.12 -3.53
C PHE A 313 -8.00 0.80 -3.26
N ILE A 314 -8.25 1.88 -3.98
CA ILE A 314 -9.48 2.67 -3.93
C ILE A 314 -10.18 2.69 -5.28
N GLU A 315 -11.43 3.14 -5.29
CA GLU A 315 -12.26 3.28 -6.50
C GLU A 315 -12.27 1.98 -7.32
N GLY A 316 -11.88 2.05 -8.59
CA GLY A 316 -11.84 0.91 -9.48
C GLY A 316 -10.79 -0.15 -9.15
N SER A 317 -9.85 0.11 -8.23
CA SER A 317 -8.85 -0.86 -7.78
C SER A 317 -9.10 -1.37 -6.36
N SER A 318 -10.32 -1.16 -5.84
CA SER A 318 -10.69 -1.55 -4.47
C SER A 318 -10.66 -3.05 -4.23
N VAL A 319 -10.36 -3.42 -2.98
CA VAL A 319 -10.29 -4.77 -2.42
C VAL A 319 -10.96 -4.67 -1.05
N GLY A 320 -12.18 -5.15 -0.94
CA GLY A 320 -12.96 -5.03 0.29
C GLY A 320 -14.24 -4.24 0.06
N PRO A 321 -15.38 -4.58 0.68
CA PRO A 321 -16.55 -3.68 0.72
C PRO A 321 -16.23 -2.28 1.27
N TYR A 322 -15.09 -2.12 1.95
CA TYR A 322 -14.77 -0.92 2.72
C TYR A 322 -13.55 -0.13 2.22
N SER A 323 -13.03 -0.46 1.04
CA SER A 323 -11.85 0.21 0.47
C SER A 323 -12.16 1.18 -0.69
N TYR A 324 -13.44 1.42 -1.02
CA TYR A 324 -13.82 2.22 -2.20
C TYR A 324 -13.34 3.69 -2.17
N GLU A 325 -13.31 4.33 -1.00
CA GLU A 325 -12.79 5.70 -0.84
C GLU A 325 -11.73 5.74 0.25
N ALA A 326 -10.83 6.73 0.23
CA ALA A 326 -9.81 6.94 1.25
C ALA A 326 -10.35 7.16 2.69
N THR A 327 -11.65 7.41 2.83
CA THR A 327 -12.39 7.53 4.10
C THR A 327 -13.06 6.22 4.54
N GLY A 328 -12.96 5.17 3.72
CA GLY A 328 -13.50 3.85 3.99
C GLY A 328 -12.89 3.20 5.23
N LEU A 329 -13.61 2.25 5.82
CA LEU A 329 -13.22 1.62 7.09
C LEU A 329 -11.92 0.80 6.97
N SER A 330 -11.57 0.35 5.77
CA SER A 330 -10.28 -0.28 5.48
C SER A 330 -9.10 0.64 5.80
N PHE A 331 -9.26 1.95 5.69
CA PHE A 331 -8.20 2.95 5.89
C PHE A 331 -8.37 3.79 7.16
N VAL A 332 -9.58 3.86 7.69
CA VAL A 332 -9.86 4.55 8.95
C VAL A 332 -9.51 3.62 10.12
N ASN A 333 -8.34 3.86 10.70
CA ASN A 333 -7.77 3.08 11.80
C ASN A 333 -7.54 1.60 11.41
N PRO A 334 -6.64 1.35 10.43
CA PRO A 334 -6.36 0.01 9.96
C PRO A 334 -5.71 -0.84 11.07
N ILE A 335 -5.94 -2.15 11.04
CA ILE A 335 -5.20 -3.05 11.92
C ILE A 335 -3.74 -3.15 11.47
N ALA A 336 -2.81 -3.25 12.42
CA ALA A 336 -1.43 -3.59 12.11
C ALA A 336 -1.37 -5.03 11.56
N ALA A 337 -0.39 -5.31 10.71
CA ALA A 337 -0.19 -6.68 10.28
C ALA A 337 0.27 -7.56 11.45
N GLU A 338 -0.38 -8.70 11.64
CA GLU A 338 0.01 -9.70 12.63
C GLU A 338 -0.48 -11.10 12.24
N TYR A 339 0.12 -12.12 12.85
CA TYR A 339 -0.29 -13.51 12.69
C TYR A 339 -1.16 -13.97 13.84
N TYR A 340 -2.12 -14.83 13.52
CA TYR A 340 -2.78 -15.64 14.54
C TYR A 340 -1.73 -16.49 15.28
N ASN A 341 -1.67 -16.34 16.59
CA ASN A 341 -0.66 -16.97 17.43
C ASN A 341 -1.23 -18.02 18.41
N GLY A 342 -2.52 -18.35 18.32
CA GLY A 342 -3.10 -19.49 19.03
C GLY A 342 -3.55 -19.17 20.45
N ALA A 343 -2.99 -19.88 21.43
CA ALA A 343 -3.38 -19.70 22.84
C ALA A 343 -2.85 -18.40 23.47
N ASN A 344 -1.90 -17.74 22.80
CA ASN A 344 -1.32 -16.48 23.25
C ASN A 344 -2.06 -15.26 22.68
N GLU A 345 -3.12 -15.48 21.89
CA GLU A 345 -3.79 -14.43 21.14
C GLU A 345 -4.45 -13.46 22.10
N ALA A 346 -3.97 -12.22 22.12
CA ALA A 346 -4.33 -11.24 23.11
C ALA A 346 -4.00 -9.83 22.65
N SER A 347 -4.67 -8.85 23.24
CA SER A 347 -4.32 -7.44 23.00
C SER A 347 -3.06 -6.98 23.74
N ASP A 348 -2.44 -7.79 24.59
CA ASP A 348 -1.26 -7.38 25.34
C ASP A 348 0.02 -7.73 24.54
N PRO A 349 0.78 -6.73 24.05
CA PRO A 349 1.99 -6.98 23.26
C PRO A 349 3.14 -7.65 24.06
N ALA A 350 2.99 -7.83 25.38
CA ALA A 350 3.92 -8.63 26.18
C ALA A 350 3.65 -10.14 26.06
N VAL A 351 2.44 -10.53 25.64
CA VAL A 351 1.98 -11.91 25.51
C VAL A 351 1.81 -12.29 24.04
N ASP A 352 1.35 -11.34 23.23
CA ASP A 352 1.07 -11.50 21.82
C ASP A 352 2.20 -10.91 20.97
N ASP A 353 3.00 -11.81 20.38
CA ASP A 353 4.04 -11.44 19.42
C ASP A 353 3.43 -11.45 18.01
N PRO A 354 3.36 -10.30 17.31
CA PRO A 354 2.68 -10.21 16.01
C PRO A 354 3.33 -11.06 14.91
N GLU A 355 4.58 -11.52 15.10
CA GLU A 355 5.26 -12.41 14.16
C GLU A 355 5.17 -13.90 14.54
N ALA A 356 4.63 -14.22 15.72
CA ALA A 356 4.47 -15.60 16.17
C ALA A 356 3.36 -16.29 15.36
N ARG A 357 3.68 -17.46 14.81
CA ARG A 357 2.80 -18.16 13.87
C ARG A 357 2.30 -19.45 14.50
N SER A 358 0.99 -19.54 14.69
CA SER A 358 0.36 -20.80 15.09
C SER A 358 -0.21 -21.53 13.88
N ALA A 359 0.10 -22.83 13.81
CA ALA A 359 -0.37 -23.69 12.74
C ALA A 359 -1.88 -23.96 12.89
N VAL A 360 -2.61 -23.71 11.82
CA VAL A 360 -4.04 -24.01 11.66
C VAL A 360 -4.17 -25.20 10.72
N THR A 361 -4.69 -26.32 11.22
CA THR A 361 -4.87 -27.54 10.43
C THR A 361 -6.21 -27.47 9.69
N VAL A 362 -6.15 -27.53 8.37
CA VAL A 362 -7.32 -27.60 7.48
C VAL A 362 -7.57 -29.05 7.09
N THR A 363 -8.82 -29.48 7.17
CA THR A 363 -9.26 -30.82 6.72
C THR A 363 -10.37 -30.68 5.68
N ALA A 364 -10.38 -31.60 4.72
CA ALA A 364 -11.40 -31.60 3.67
C ALA A 364 -12.81 -31.72 4.23
N GLY A 365 -13.76 -30.98 3.68
CA GLY A 365 -15.17 -30.98 4.08
C GLY A 365 -15.48 -30.27 5.39
N ASN A 366 -14.50 -29.63 6.05
CA ASN A 366 -14.70 -29.00 7.35
C ASN A 366 -14.20 -27.54 7.38
N THR A 367 -14.83 -26.76 8.26
CA THR A 367 -14.39 -25.42 8.63
C THR A 367 -13.62 -25.47 9.94
N THR A 368 -12.39 -24.98 9.93
CA THR A 368 -11.57 -24.78 11.12
C THR A 368 -11.87 -23.38 11.67
N GLY A 369 -12.79 -23.31 12.62
CA GLY A 369 -13.25 -22.05 13.20
C GLY A 369 -12.43 -21.59 14.42
N SER A 370 -12.87 -20.47 15.01
CA SER A 370 -12.28 -19.84 16.21
C SER A 370 -10.84 -19.37 16.04
N ILE A 371 -10.45 -19.06 14.80
CA ILE A 371 -9.16 -18.44 14.49
C ILE A 371 -9.31 -16.92 14.59
N ASN A 372 -9.56 -16.44 15.81
CA ASN A 372 -9.75 -15.01 16.04
C ASN A 372 -8.40 -14.31 16.13
N VAL A 373 -8.29 -13.11 15.57
CA VAL A 373 -7.10 -12.26 15.68
C VAL A 373 -7.45 -11.02 16.51
N ILE A 374 -6.64 -10.71 17.51
CA ILE A 374 -6.85 -9.59 18.44
C ILE A 374 -5.69 -8.61 18.30
N GLY A 375 -5.94 -7.53 17.56
CA GLY A 375 -5.00 -6.45 17.32
C GLY A 375 -4.31 -6.00 18.60
N ASN A 376 -2.98 -6.15 18.60
CA ASN A 376 -2.12 -5.73 19.70
C ASN A 376 -2.40 -4.29 20.16
N ALA A 377 -2.52 -4.09 21.47
CA ALA A 377 -2.60 -2.77 22.06
C ALA A 377 -1.27 -2.05 21.84
N ARG A 378 -1.35 -0.73 21.66
CA ARG A 378 -0.14 0.10 21.67
C ARG A 378 0.60 -0.13 23.00
N PRO A 379 1.91 -0.47 22.99
CA PRO A 379 2.67 -0.66 24.21
C PRO A 379 2.57 0.58 25.11
N ALA A 380 2.38 0.38 26.41
CA ALA A 380 2.35 1.48 27.37
C ALA A 380 3.64 2.31 27.26
N GLY A 381 3.52 3.61 26.94
CA GLY A 381 4.69 4.46 26.71
C GLY A 381 5.07 4.67 25.25
N ALA A 382 4.58 3.83 24.32
CA ALA A 382 4.88 4.01 22.90
C ALA A 382 4.20 5.26 22.32
N ALA A 383 4.90 5.89 21.38
CA ALA A 383 4.41 7.05 20.66
C ALA A 383 3.16 6.68 19.84
N LEU A 384 2.18 7.58 19.81
CA LEU A 384 1.04 7.58 18.88
C LEU A 384 1.51 7.70 17.43
N ILE A 385 2.58 8.48 17.19
CA ILE A 385 3.30 8.52 15.93
C ILE A 385 4.77 8.87 16.16
N THR A 386 5.65 8.31 15.35
CA THR A 386 7.02 8.76 15.12
C THR A 386 7.15 9.02 13.63
N GLU A 387 7.67 10.19 13.26
CA GLU A 387 7.98 10.55 11.88
C GLU A 387 9.40 11.14 11.84
N ASP A 388 10.32 10.33 11.33
CA ASP A 388 11.72 10.69 11.10
C ASP A 388 11.98 10.99 9.60
N PHE A 389 10.93 11.04 8.76
CA PHE A 389 10.99 11.31 7.32
C PHE A 389 12.00 10.43 6.57
N GLU A 390 11.91 9.11 6.77
CA GLU A 390 12.79 8.10 6.15
C GLU A 390 12.48 7.87 4.65
N PHE A 391 12.19 8.93 3.91
CA PHE A 391 11.84 8.91 2.50
C PHE A 391 12.31 10.19 1.81
N THR A 392 12.30 10.21 0.47
CA THR A 392 12.59 11.40 -0.33
C THR A 392 11.39 11.79 -1.17
N GLY A 393 11.06 13.09 -1.24
CA GLY A 393 10.02 13.62 -2.11
C GLY A 393 8.96 14.41 -1.34
N ALA A 394 7.75 14.49 -1.90
CA ALA A 394 6.64 15.17 -1.26
C ALA A 394 6.04 14.34 -0.14
N LEU A 395 5.61 15.00 0.93
CA LEU A 395 4.97 14.34 2.08
C LEU A 395 3.66 13.65 1.67
N ALA A 396 2.91 14.26 0.75
CA ALA A 396 1.64 13.72 0.25
C ALA A 396 1.79 12.35 -0.42
N ASP A 397 2.96 12.08 -1.01
CA ASP A 397 3.28 10.81 -1.67
C ASP A 397 3.80 9.76 -0.66
N ASN A 398 3.95 10.13 0.61
CA ASN A 398 4.65 9.34 1.64
C ASN A 398 3.86 9.31 2.96
N GLY A 399 2.55 9.04 2.85
CA GLY A 399 1.70 8.75 4.01
C GLY A 399 1.22 9.97 4.80
N TRP A 400 1.36 11.18 4.26
CA TRP A 400 0.66 12.37 4.72
C TRP A 400 -0.47 12.75 3.76
N SER A 401 -1.50 13.43 4.25
CA SER A 401 -2.69 13.80 3.47
C SER A 401 -2.82 15.31 3.34
N VAL A 402 -3.06 15.80 2.12
CA VAL A 402 -3.34 17.21 1.85
C VAL A 402 -4.70 17.58 2.42
N HIS A 403 -4.78 18.65 3.22
CA HIS A 403 -6.06 19.15 3.74
C HIS A 403 -6.32 20.63 3.44
N SER A 404 -5.32 21.36 2.93
CA SER A 404 -5.49 22.73 2.45
C SER A 404 -4.40 23.11 1.45
N GLY A 405 -4.63 24.18 0.70
CA GLY A 405 -3.71 24.68 -0.32
C GLY A 405 -3.75 23.90 -1.64
N THR A 406 -3.15 24.47 -2.68
CA THR A 406 -3.19 23.91 -4.05
C THR A 406 -1.86 24.01 -4.81
N THR A 407 -0.82 24.63 -4.23
CA THR A 407 0.47 24.85 -4.90
C THR A 407 1.62 24.60 -3.91
N ALA A 408 2.81 24.24 -4.42
CA ALA A 408 4.04 24.04 -3.65
C ALA A 408 3.93 22.97 -2.52
N PRO A 409 4.26 21.69 -2.80
CA PRO A 409 4.22 20.63 -1.79
C PRO A 409 5.32 20.78 -0.73
N LEU A 410 5.02 20.35 0.50
CA LEU A 410 6.03 20.09 1.52
C LEU A 410 6.90 18.92 1.07
N THR A 411 8.21 19.14 0.98
CA THR A 411 9.19 18.16 0.51
C THR A 411 10.30 17.94 1.51
N THR A 412 10.86 16.75 1.48
CA THR A 412 11.99 16.37 2.32
C THR A 412 13.29 17.07 1.90
N THR A 413 14.13 17.40 2.86
CA THR A 413 15.45 18.00 2.74
C THR A 413 16.43 17.31 3.71
N ALA A 414 17.69 17.73 3.75
CA ALA A 414 18.68 17.14 4.64
C ALA A 414 18.26 17.23 6.11
N GLY A 415 18.39 16.11 6.84
CA GLY A 415 18.07 15.97 8.25
C GLY A 415 18.74 17.00 9.17
N LEU A 416 18.10 17.27 10.31
CA LEU A 416 18.64 18.13 11.36
C LEU A 416 19.50 17.32 12.33
N THR A 417 20.56 17.94 12.83
CA THR A 417 21.39 17.37 13.89
C THR A 417 21.05 17.99 15.23
N TYR A 418 20.84 17.17 16.26
CA TYR A 418 20.63 17.63 17.63
C TYR A 418 21.33 16.73 18.66
N THR A 419 21.94 17.32 19.68
CA THR A 419 22.71 16.57 20.68
C THR A 419 21.79 15.71 21.55
N GLY A 420 22.09 14.41 21.67
CA GLY A 420 21.29 13.47 22.45
C GLY A 420 20.04 12.95 21.74
N TYR A 421 19.76 13.41 20.52
CA TYR A 421 18.74 12.85 19.65
C TYR A 421 19.38 11.77 18.77
N SER A 422 19.08 10.50 19.04
CA SER A 422 19.76 9.35 18.45
C SER A 422 19.15 8.88 17.12
N LYS A 423 18.05 9.50 16.66
CA LYS A 423 17.30 9.07 15.47
C LYS A 423 17.72 9.77 14.17
N ASN A 424 18.97 10.26 14.07
CA ASN A 424 19.48 11.03 12.92
C ASN A 424 19.72 10.18 11.64
N ALA A 425 18.85 9.23 11.29
CA ALA A 425 18.96 8.42 10.08
C ALA A 425 18.05 8.90 8.92
N GLY A 426 17.04 9.73 9.20
CA GLY A 426 16.07 10.20 8.20
C GLY A 426 16.30 11.63 7.69
N ASN A 427 15.38 12.09 6.82
CA ASN A 427 15.39 13.45 6.26
C ASN A 427 14.65 14.44 7.19
N ALA A 428 14.57 15.70 6.80
CA ALA A 428 13.75 16.71 7.46
C ALA A 428 12.77 17.33 6.45
N VAL A 429 11.84 18.17 6.90
CA VAL A 429 10.89 18.87 6.03
C VAL A 429 11.27 20.33 5.91
N ALA A 430 11.38 20.81 4.66
CA ALA A 430 11.50 22.23 4.38
C ALA A 430 10.12 22.89 4.40
N VAL A 431 9.87 23.74 5.41
CA VAL A 431 8.64 24.53 5.52
C VAL A 431 8.89 25.90 4.91
N GLY A 432 8.31 26.10 3.72
CA GLY A 432 8.31 27.39 3.03
C GLY A 432 7.45 28.44 3.76
N ASN A 433 7.64 29.69 3.38
CA ASN A 433 6.90 30.82 3.95
C ASN A 433 6.07 31.58 2.91
N ALA A 434 5.86 31.08 1.69
CA ALA A 434 5.20 31.82 0.60
C ALA A 434 3.78 31.32 0.29
N GLY A 435 3.11 30.71 1.27
CA GLY A 435 1.97 29.84 1.04
C GLY A 435 2.41 28.47 0.51
N GLY A 436 1.50 27.51 0.53
CA GLY A 436 1.76 26.18 0.01
C GLY A 436 0.63 25.21 0.30
N ILE A 437 0.94 23.92 0.17
CA ILE A 437 0.08 22.83 0.60
C ILE A 437 0.27 22.59 2.11
N ASP A 438 -0.86 22.44 2.81
CA ASP A 438 -0.89 22.01 4.20
C ASP A 438 -1.22 20.52 4.26
N VAL A 439 -0.44 19.76 5.04
CA VAL A 439 -0.57 18.30 5.14
C VAL A 439 -0.84 17.89 6.57
N ASN A 440 -1.52 16.75 6.74
CA ASN A 440 -1.77 16.13 8.04
C ASN A 440 -1.47 14.63 8.03
N LYS A 441 -1.28 14.07 9.21
CA LYS A 441 -1.16 12.63 9.43
C LYS A 441 -1.98 12.23 10.65
N GLY A 442 -2.78 11.17 10.50
CA GLY A 442 -3.65 10.69 11.56
C GLY A 442 -2.93 9.77 12.53
N PHE A 443 -3.45 9.69 13.75
CA PHE A 443 -3.07 8.73 14.77
C PHE A 443 -4.30 8.34 15.61
N GLU A 444 -4.13 7.38 16.51
CA GLU A 444 -5.19 6.87 17.39
C GLU A 444 -5.87 7.98 18.20
N GLU A 445 -7.20 8.04 18.15
CA GLU A 445 -7.99 9.10 18.78
C GLU A 445 -7.79 9.18 20.30
N GLN A 446 -7.57 10.41 20.77
CA GLN A 446 -7.50 10.77 22.18
C GLN A 446 -8.66 11.70 22.52
N ASN A 447 -9.55 11.26 23.42
CA ASN A 447 -10.76 12.01 23.75
C ASN A 447 -11.17 12.01 25.23
N ALA A 448 -10.47 11.25 26.09
CA ALA A 448 -10.82 11.14 27.49
C ALA A 448 -10.35 12.37 28.30
N ASP A 449 -11.20 12.82 29.23
CA ASP A 449 -10.87 13.92 30.16
C ASP A 449 -9.58 13.64 30.93
N GLY A 450 -8.72 14.64 31.05
CA GLY A 450 -7.41 14.53 31.70
C GLY A 450 -6.32 13.85 30.86
N THR A 451 -6.63 13.38 29.64
CA THR A 451 -5.62 12.81 28.74
C THR A 451 -4.60 13.88 28.38
N THR A 452 -3.32 13.54 28.55
CA THR A 452 -2.20 14.38 28.15
C THR A 452 -1.59 13.87 26.86
N ILE A 453 -1.36 14.77 25.92
CA ILE A 453 -0.73 14.51 24.63
C ILE A 453 0.52 15.38 24.54
N TYR A 454 1.66 14.76 24.26
CA TYR A 454 2.92 15.42 23.99
C TYR A 454 3.22 15.35 22.51
N SER A 455 3.63 16.47 21.93
CA SER A 455 4.24 16.56 20.61
C SER A 455 5.66 17.08 20.75
N SER A 456 6.65 16.38 20.21
CA SER A 456 8.01 16.89 20.09
C SER A 456 8.48 16.91 18.65
N LEU A 457 9.27 17.92 18.31
CA LEU A 457 9.92 18.05 17.01
C LEU A 457 11.23 18.83 17.14
N LEU A 458 12.18 18.56 16.27
CA LEU A 458 13.32 19.43 16.03
C LEU A 458 12.89 20.56 15.08
N ILE A 459 13.36 21.77 15.35
CA ILE A 459 13.07 22.95 14.52
C ILE A 459 14.31 23.83 14.35
N ARG A 460 14.56 24.26 13.11
CA ARG A 460 15.59 25.24 12.76
C ARG A 460 14.98 26.32 11.89
N VAL A 461 14.97 27.56 12.40
CA VAL A 461 14.48 28.72 11.63
C VAL A 461 15.61 29.31 10.80
N THR A 462 15.40 29.38 9.48
CA THR A 462 16.41 29.80 8.48
C THR A 462 16.05 31.11 7.79
N ASP A 463 14.88 31.68 8.08
CA ASP A 463 14.39 32.92 7.46
C ASP A 463 15.33 34.11 7.68
N ALA A 464 15.66 34.82 6.60
CA ALA A 464 16.58 35.95 6.60
C ALA A 464 15.97 37.26 7.12
N ALA A 465 14.63 37.39 7.18
CA ALA A 465 13.95 38.64 7.52
C ALA A 465 14.31 39.16 8.92
N SER A 466 14.43 40.48 9.11
CA SER A 466 14.68 41.05 10.44
C SER A 466 13.47 40.89 11.37
N ASP A 467 12.26 40.90 10.82
CA ASP A 467 11.02 40.83 11.56
C ASP A 467 9.95 40.05 10.79
N LYS A 468 9.17 39.28 11.54
CA LYS A 468 7.97 38.56 11.09
C LYS A 468 6.97 38.62 12.24
N THR A 469 5.72 38.98 11.96
CA THR A 469 4.69 39.12 13.00
C THR A 469 4.33 37.78 13.67
N GLY A 470 4.54 36.68 12.95
CA GLY A 470 4.40 35.32 13.43
C GLY A 470 3.16 34.61 12.90
N ASP A 471 3.32 33.31 12.66
CA ASP A 471 2.24 32.38 12.32
C ASP A 471 2.62 30.98 12.84
N HIS A 472 1.67 30.05 12.80
CA HIS A 472 1.90 28.66 13.12
C HIS A 472 2.28 27.83 11.90
N LEU A 473 3.15 26.86 12.14
CA LEU A 473 3.67 25.94 11.13
C LEU A 473 3.47 24.46 11.51
N PHE A 474 3.13 24.19 12.78
CA PHE A 474 2.92 22.85 13.31
C PHE A 474 1.72 22.87 14.26
N HIS A 475 0.85 21.87 14.18
CA HIS A 475 -0.37 21.84 14.98
C HIS A 475 -0.91 20.43 15.24
N LEU A 476 -1.65 20.27 16.33
CA LEU A 476 -2.52 19.12 16.62
C LEU A 476 -3.98 19.51 16.42
N GLY A 477 -4.83 18.50 16.20
CA GLY A 477 -6.26 18.72 16.06
C GLY A 477 -7.06 17.47 15.72
N THR A 478 -8.25 17.73 15.18
CA THR A 478 -9.17 16.70 14.69
C THR A 478 -9.11 16.63 13.17
N ARG A 479 -8.98 15.42 12.63
CA ARG A 479 -9.36 15.10 11.27
C ARG A 479 -10.58 14.18 11.25
N THR A 480 -11.52 14.45 10.36
CA THR A 480 -12.69 13.58 10.09
C THR A 480 -12.50 12.73 8.84
N ALA A 481 -11.55 13.12 7.98
CA ALA A 481 -11.13 12.41 6.76
C ALA A 481 -9.68 12.80 6.45
N PRO A 482 -8.95 12.04 5.60
CA PRO A 482 -7.59 12.40 5.18
C PRO A 482 -7.48 13.85 4.68
N ALA A 483 -8.46 14.33 3.91
CA ALA A 483 -8.48 15.68 3.37
C ALA A 483 -9.22 16.71 4.24
N SER A 484 -9.68 16.35 5.45
CA SER A 484 -10.54 17.20 6.28
C SER A 484 -9.99 17.36 7.69
N PHE A 485 -9.32 18.49 7.93
CA PHE A 485 -8.82 18.89 9.26
C PHE A 485 -9.74 19.99 9.82
N THR A 486 -10.49 19.65 10.87
CA THR A 486 -11.70 20.41 11.26
C THR A 486 -11.50 21.27 12.49
N SER A 487 -10.48 20.99 13.32
CA SER A 487 -10.25 21.71 14.58
C SER A 487 -8.76 21.81 14.89
N PHE A 488 -8.36 22.84 15.64
CA PHE A 488 -6.96 23.04 16.07
C PHE A 488 -6.88 23.02 17.60
N SER A 489 -6.24 22.00 18.17
CA SER A 489 -6.08 21.81 19.62
C SER A 489 -4.80 22.48 20.14
N SER A 490 -3.66 22.30 19.49
CA SER A 490 -2.43 23.05 19.83
C SER A 490 -1.69 23.50 18.58
N ARG A 491 -1.07 24.68 18.62
CA ARG A 491 -0.35 25.30 17.50
C ARG A 491 0.97 25.89 17.98
N LEU A 492 2.06 25.51 17.31
CA LEU A 492 3.38 26.11 17.49
C LEU A 492 3.51 27.34 16.60
N PHE A 493 3.56 28.51 17.23
CA PHE A 493 3.78 29.79 16.56
C PHE A 493 5.26 30.17 16.59
N VAL A 494 5.73 30.74 15.49
CA VAL A 494 7.09 31.25 15.38
C VAL A 494 7.07 32.63 14.76
N ARG A 495 7.78 33.57 15.38
CA ARG A 495 7.97 34.94 14.88
C ARG A 495 9.44 35.34 14.89
N ILE A 496 9.77 36.43 14.21
CA ILE A 496 11.09 37.05 14.28
C ILE A 496 10.93 38.46 14.82
N VAL A 497 11.70 38.81 15.84
CA VAL A 497 11.72 40.14 16.45
C VAL A 497 13.16 40.60 16.55
N GLY A 498 13.53 41.67 15.83
CA GLY A 498 14.87 42.22 15.87
C GLY A 498 15.96 41.22 15.47
N GLY A 499 15.66 40.35 14.49
CA GLY A 499 16.57 39.33 13.99
C GLY A 499 16.67 38.05 14.83
N ALA A 500 15.96 37.97 15.96
CA ALA A 500 15.91 36.78 16.80
C ALA A 500 14.58 36.02 16.66
N VAL A 501 14.63 34.71 16.88
CA VAL A 501 13.47 33.81 16.82
C VAL A 501 12.74 33.83 18.15
N ASN A 502 11.42 33.93 18.13
CA ASN A 502 10.61 33.83 19.33
C ASN A 502 9.45 32.86 19.10
N PHE A 503 9.32 31.90 20.02
CA PHE A 503 8.34 30.82 19.94
C PHE A 503 7.14 31.10 20.84
N GLY A 504 5.98 30.66 20.39
CA GLY A 504 4.72 30.79 21.12
C GLY A 504 3.82 29.58 20.91
N VAL A 505 2.79 29.48 21.75
CA VAL A 505 1.81 28.40 21.67
C VAL A 505 0.39 28.94 21.76
N SER A 506 -0.53 28.25 21.10
CA SER A 506 -1.95 28.57 21.17
C SER A 506 -2.81 27.32 21.04
N ASN A 507 -3.92 27.25 21.78
CA ASN A 507 -5.07 26.40 21.48
C ASN A 507 -6.26 27.19 20.89
N THR A 508 -6.16 28.51 20.77
CA THR A 508 -7.20 29.39 20.22
C THR A 508 -6.65 30.38 19.19
N SER A 509 -7.42 31.42 18.85
CA SER A 509 -6.95 32.51 17.99
C SER A 509 -5.86 33.39 18.63
N THR A 510 -5.65 33.32 19.96
CA THR A 510 -4.69 34.19 20.66
C THR A 510 -3.46 33.41 21.10
N VAL A 511 -2.31 33.76 20.52
CA VAL A 511 -1.00 33.17 20.84
C VAL A 511 -0.38 33.76 22.09
N VAL A 512 0.23 32.91 22.92
CA VAL A 512 1.11 33.31 24.02
C VAL A 512 2.55 33.04 23.62
N TYR A 513 3.34 34.11 23.46
CA TYR A 513 4.77 34.02 23.16
C TYR A 513 5.61 33.95 24.44
N GLY A 514 6.69 33.17 24.40
CA GLY A 514 7.68 33.17 25.47
C GLY A 514 8.48 34.46 25.52
N THR A 515 9.17 34.69 26.64
CA THR A 515 10.01 35.88 26.86
C THR A 515 11.43 35.74 26.32
N THR A 516 11.84 34.52 25.97
CA THR A 516 13.20 34.22 25.48
C THR A 516 13.29 34.38 23.96
N ASN A 517 14.33 35.07 23.51
CA ASN A 517 14.68 35.20 22.10
C ASN A 517 15.84 34.25 21.78
N TYR A 518 15.70 33.50 20.70
CA TYR A 518 16.59 32.43 20.27
C TYR A 518 17.34 32.82 19.00
N SER A 519 18.54 32.27 18.81
CA SER A 519 19.33 32.50 17.61
C SER A 519 18.74 31.75 16.41
N LYS A 520 18.74 32.39 15.23
CA LYS A 520 18.46 31.74 13.94
C LYS A 520 19.53 30.70 13.60
N ASN A 521 19.22 29.80 12.67
CA ASN A 521 20.14 28.76 12.16
C ASN A 521 20.68 27.81 13.25
N VAL A 522 20.01 27.74 14.39
CA VAL A 522 20.27 26.78 15.46
C VAL A 522 19.08 25.82 15.52
N THR A 523 19.36 24.53 15.69
CA THR A 523 18.32 23.51 15.91
C THR A 523 17.93 23.49 17.37
N TYR A 524 16.64 23.58 17.64
CA TYR A 524 16.05 23.42 18.96
C TYR A 524 15.11 22.22 18.99
N LEU A 525 14.95 21.60 20.16
CA LEU A 525 13.88 20.65 20.41
C LEU A 525 12.69 21.43 20.98
N ALA A 526 11.57 21.43 20.25
CA ALA A 526 10.30 21.95 20.72
C ALA A 526 9.46 20.80 21.29
N VAL A 527 8.95 20.95 22.52
CA VAL A 527 8.01 20.00 23.13
C VAL A 527 6.75 20.75 23.52
N ILE A 528 5.60 20.27 23.08
CA ILE A 528 4.27 20.83 23.35
C ILE A 528 3.50 19.78 24.14
N LYS A 529 2.94 20.19 25.28
CA LYS A 529 2.00 19.39 26.07
C LYS A 529 0.61 19.97 25.89
N TYR A 530 -0.37 19.09 25.67
CA TYR A 530 -1.78 19.41 25.59
C TYR A 530 -2.55 18.50 26.56
N THR A 531 -3.34 19.08 27.47
CA THR A 531 -4.17 18.30 28.40
C THR A 531 -5.64 18.57 28.12
N ILE A 532 -6.40 17.52 27.79
CA ILE A 532 -7.84 17.61 27.52
C ILE A 532 -8.58 17.90 28.82
N SER A 533 -9.44 18.92 28.81
CA SER A 533 -10.37 19.26 29.88
C SER A 533 -11.78 19.43 29.31
N THR A 534 -12.57 18.35 29.32
CA THR A 534 -13.93 18.29 28.77
C THR A 534 -14.92 19.27 29.40
N ALA A 535 -14.66 19.72 30.63
CA ALA A 535 -15.51 20.61 31.41
C ALA A 535 -14.89 22.01 31.63
N GLY A 536 -13.79 22.35 30.98
CA GLY A 536 -12.98 23.52 31.31
C GLY A 536 -12.05 24.00 30.22
N ASN A 537 -11.00 24.72 30.61
CA ASN A 537 -9.97 25.19 29.69
C ASN A 537 -8.86 24.15 29.56
N ASP A 538 -8.39 23.95 28.34
CA ASP A 538 -7.31 23.00 28.09
C ASP A 538 -5.95 23.64 28.40
N ASP A 539 -5.08 22.89 29.06
CA ASP A 539 -3.75 23.35 29.45
C ASP A 539 -2.73 23.02 28.36
N VAL A 540 -2.17 24.06 27.74
CA VAL A 540 -1.16 23.93 26.69
C VAL A 540 0.16 24.56 27.11
N ARG A 541 1.23 23.78 27.05
CA ARG A 541 2.57 24.23 27.47
C ARG A 541 3.59 23.95 26.40
N LEU A 542 4.53 24.86 26.22
CA LEU A 542 5.62 24.77 25.26
C LEU A 542 6.96 24.86 25.98
N TRP A 543 7.89 23.97 25.63
CA TRP A 543 9.31 24.06 25.96
C TRP A 543 10.12 24.18 24.67
N ILE A 544 11.11 25.07 24.68
CA ILE A 544 12.15 25.16 23.64
C ILE A 544 13.49 24.84 24.31
N ILE A 545 14.07 23.70 23.92
CA ILE A 545 15.25 23.13 24.58
C ILE A 545 16.47 23.33 23.66
N PRO A 546 17.49 24.11 24.09
CA PRO A 546 18.65 24.41 23.25
C PRO A 546 19.60 23.24 22.97
N SER A 547 19.71 22.28 23.89
CA SER A 547 20.58 21.10 23.73
C SER A 547 20.19 19.99 24.70
N GLY A 548 20.36 18.74 24.28
CA GLY A 548 20.04 17.56 25.07
C GLY A 548 18.54 17.24 25.08
N VAL A 549 18.22 15.96 25.29
CA VAL A 549 16.82 15.49 25.41
C VAL A 549 16.55 15.22 26.89
N PRO A 550 15.72 16.02 27.58
CA PRO A 550 15.39 15.79 28.99
C PRO A 550 14.65 14.47 29.18
N ALA A 551 15.04 13.69 30.18
CA ALA A 551 14.41 12.41 30.48
C ALA A 551 13.00 12.54 31.05
N THR A 552 12.61 13.69 31.59
CA THR A 552 11.29 13.94 32.18
C THR A 552 10.84 15.40 31.99
N GLU A 553 9.53 15.65 32.11
CA GLU A 553 8.97 17.01 32.11
C GLU A 553 9.60 17.88 33.20
N ALA A 554 9.84 17.32 34.39
CA ALA A 554 10.48 18.03 35.49
C ALA A 554 11.93 18.41 35.16
N ALA A 555 12.68 17.53 34.48
CA ALA A 555 14.05 17.80 34.05
C ALA A 555 14.15 18.87 32.95
N ALA A 556 13.07 19.06 32.15
CA ALA A 556 12.99 20.13 31.16
C ALA A 556 12.80 21.53 31.77
N GLY A 557 12.45 21.61 33.06
CA GLY A 557 12.24 22.86 33.77
C GLY A 557 10.94 23.56 33.41
N ALA A 558 10.88 24.88 33.63
CA ALA A 558 9.69 25.67 33.38
C ALA A 558 9.38 25.79 31.88
N ALA A 559 8.09 25.74 31.54
CA ALA A 559 7.63 25.95 30.17
C ALA A 559 8.01 27.35 29.67
N THR A 560 8.50 27.42 28.44
CA THR A 560 8.79 28.66 27.70
C THR A 560 7.52 29.51 27.48
N ALA A 561 6.38 28.87 27.26
CA ALA A 561 5.07 29.52 27.17
C ALA A 561 3.96 28.59 27.70
N VAL A 562 2.91 29.19 28.27
CA VAL A 562 1.75 28.49 28.83
C VAL A 562 0.48 29.20 28.37
N ASN A 563 -0.49 28.44 27.84
CA ASN A 563 -1.81 28.90 27.48
C ASN A 563 -2.86 27.94 28.07
N SER A 564 -3.60 28.41 29.07
CA SER A 564 -4.59 27.61 29.83
C SER A 564 -5.89 28.38 30.07
N ALA A 565 -6.11 29.48 29.32
CA ALA A 565 -7.18 30.44 29.58
C ALA A 565 -8.43 30.23 28.71
N THR A 566 -8.42 29.22 27.85
CA THR A 566 -9.46 29.00 26.85
C THR A 566 -9.84 27.53 26.69
N ALA A 567 -11.13 27.29 26.45
CA ALA A 567 -11.64 25.98 26.06
C ALA A 567 -10.93 25.51 24.78
N GLY A 568 -10.45 24.27 24.78
CA GLY A 568 -9.79 23.66 23.63
C GLY A 568 -10.68 22.63 22.95
N GLN A 569 -10.04 21.68 22.27
CA GLN A 569 -10.68 20.57 21.57
C GLN A 569 -10.59 19.29 22.39
N ASN A 570 -11.68 18.52 22.39
CA ASN A 570 -11.78 17.28 23.17
C ASN A 570 -11.53 16.02 22.34
N LEU A 571 -11.30 16.13 21.04
CA LEU A 571 -10.99 14.99 20.17
C LEU A 571 -9.72 15.33 19.39
N ILE A 572 -8.66 14.58 19.63
CA ILE A 572 -7.37 14.79 18.98
C ILE A 572 -6.92 13.48 18.35
N ASN A 573 -6.75 13.48 17.04
CA ASN A 573 -6.39 12.28 16.27
C ASN A 573 -5.48 12.60 15.06
N ALA A 574 -4.94 13.83 14.98
CA ALA A 574 -4.12 14.23 13.86
C ALA A 574 -3.08 15.30 14.21
N VAL A 575 -2.00 15.29 13.44
CA VAL A 575 -0.95 16.32 13.40
C VAL A 575 -0.89 16.93 12.02
N GLY A 576 -0.61 18.23 11.94
CA GLY A 576 -0.46 18.94 10.67
C GLY A 576 0.76 19.84 10.62
N ILE A 577 1.28 19.99 9.40
CA ILE A 577 2.34 20.93 9.03
C ILE A 577 1.75 21.91 8.02
N ARG A 578 1.99 23.20 8.24
CA ARG A 578 1.40 24.29 7.46
C ARG A 578 2.45 25.18 6.83
N GLN A 579 2.22 25.55 5.57
CA GLN A 579 2.98 26.57 4.84
C GLN A 579 2.20 27.90 4.85
N GLY A 580 2.52 28.76 5.82
CA GLY A 580 1.86 30.07 5.94
C GLY A 580 2.39 31.14 4.96
N SER A 581 1.91 32.37 5.11
CA SER A 581 2.14 33.49 4.19
C SER A 581 3.47 34.22 4.38
N ALA A 582 3.98 34.84 3.30
CA ALA A 582 5.27 35.53 3.26
C ALA A 582 5.34 36.74 4.18
N THR A 583 4.20 37.31 4.56
CA THR A 583 4.13 38.47 5.46
C THR A 583 4.27 38.08 6.93
N THR A 584 3.77 36.92 7.34
CA THR A 584 3.65 36.54 8.76
C THR A 584 4.55 35.37 9.14
N SER A 585 4.74 34.42 8.23
CA SER A 585 5.35 33.12 8.50
C SER A 585 6.86 33.16 8.29
N VAL A 586 7.55 32.27 9.02
CA VAL A 586 8.99 32.06 8.90
C VAL A 586 9.28 30.87 7.98
N ALA A 587 10.38 30.93 7.24
CA ALA A 587 10.97 29.73 6.65
C ALA A 587 11.70 28.91 7.73
N ALA A 588 11.44 27.61 7.79
CA ALA A 588 12.00 26.72 8.78
C ALA A 588 12.21 25.30 8.23
N THR A 589 13.00 24.52 8.98
CA THR A 589 13.14 23.07 8.78
C THR A 589 12.62 22.36 10.03
N ILE A 590 11.80 21.32 9.84
CA ILE A 590 11.22 20.49 10.91
C ILE A 590 11.70 19.05 10.76
N ASP A 591 12.02 18.38 11.86
CA ASP A 591 12.51 17.00 11.85
C ASP A 591 12.04 16.23 13.10
N GLY A 592 12.03 14.90 13.05
CA GLY A 592 11.88 14.01 14.20
C GLY A 592 10.61 14.23 15.02
N ILE A 593 9.44 14.22 14.35
CA ILE A 593 8.15 14.43 15.01
C ILE A 593 7.81 13.17 15.82
N ILE A 594 7.52 13.35 17.11
CA ILE A 594 7.04 12.28 17.99
C ILE A 594 5.79 12.80 18.69
N ILE A 595 4.71 12.03 18.64
CA ILE A 595 3.49 12.32 19.40
C ILE A 595 3.21 11.13 20.30
N GLY A 596 2.87 11.37 21.56
CA GLY A 596 2.55 10.29 22.49
C GLY A 596 1.80 10.81 23.71
N THR A 597 1.39 9.89 24.58
CA THR A 597 0.73 10.23 25.85
C THR A 597 1.71 10.36 27.03
N ASN A 598 3.01 10.24 26.75
CA ASN A 598 4.09 10.34 27.72
C ASN A 598 5.12 11.37 27.28
N TRP A 599 5.87 11.91 28.25
CA TRP A 599 6.97 12.80 27.96
C TRP A 599 7.94 12.14 26.96
N PRO A 600 8.43 12.86 25.94
CA PRO A 600 9.40 12.35 24.97
C PRO A 600 10.78 12.22 25.62
N ALA A 601 10.91 11.30 26.57
CA ALA A 601 12.20 10.85 27.05
C ALA A 601 12.88 10.13 25.88
N GLY A 602 14.11 10.49 25.52
CA GLY A 602 14.89 9.71 24.56
C GLY A 602 14.81 8.21 24.93
N PRO A 603 14.70 7.30 23.95
CA PRO A 603 14.14 5.97 24.18
C PRO A 603 14.89 5.20 25.28
N VAL A 604 14.13 4.72 26.26
CA VAL A 604 14.49 3.50 26.98
C VAL A 604 14.15 2.35 26.04
N SER A 605 15.13 1.85 25.30
CA SER A 605 14.94 0.62 24.53
C SER A 605 14.93 -0.57 25.47
N VAL A 606 13.75 -1.16 25.67
CA VAL A 606 13.64 -2.62 25.63
C VAL A 606 12.71 -2.96 24.47
N ARG A 607 13.23 -2.80 23.26
CA ARG A 607 12.68 -3.46 22.07
C ARG A 607 13.86 -4.14 21.39
N ARG A 608 13.83 -5.46 21.37
CA ARG A 608 14.72 -6.28 20.54
C ARG A 608 14.29 -6.01 19.10
N VAL A 609 14.92 -5.04 18.47
CA VAL A 609 14.95 -4.95 17.01
C VAL A 609 16.12 -5.83 16.63
N ASP A 610 15.85 -6.99 16.03
CA ASP A 610 16.90 -7.74 15.39
C ASP A 610 17.54 -6.82 14.36
N ALA A 611 18.81 -6.48 14.60
CA ALA A 611 19.61 -5.80 13.62
C ALA A 611 19.58 -6.61 12.31
N PRO A 612 19.66 -5.96 11.13
CA PRO A 612 19.83 -6.68 9.87
C PRO A 612 20.92 -7.74 10.05
N VAL A 613 20.65 -8.98 9.63
CA VAL A 613 21.57 -10.11 9.81
C VAL A 613 22.90 -9.75 9.15
N ILE A 614 23.85 -9.25 9.95
CA ILE A 614 25.22 -8.99 9.51
C ILE A 614 25.85 -10.36 9.31
N PRO A 615 26.24 -10.73 8.08
CA PRO A 615 26.87 -12.02 7.83
C PRO A 615 28.13 -12.12 8.69
N ALA A 616 28.38 -13.29 9.28
CA ALA A 616 29.56 -13.49 10.13
C ALA A 616 30.89 -13.43 9.34
N SER A 617 30.84 -13.55 8.02
CA SER A 617 32.00 -13.54 7.12
C SER A 617 31.67 -12.94 5.76
N ALA A 618 32.71 -12.57 4.99
CA ALA A 618 32.51 -12.13 3.62
C ALA A 618 32.04 -13.30 2.75
N GLU A 619 31.03 -13.09 1.93
CA GLU A 619 30.50 -14.11 1.00
C GLU A 619 30.34 -13.54 -0.40
N LEU A 620 30.52 -14.38 -1.42
CA LEU A 620 30.25 -14.05 -2.82
C LEU A 620 29.32 -15.13 -3.36
N THR A 621 28.12 -14.76 -3.80
CA THR A 621 27.15 -15.71 -4.36
C THR A 621 27.46 -15.98 -5.82
N GLN A 622 26.78 -16.98 -6.40
CA GLN A 622 26.79 -17.19 -7.83
C GLN A 622 26.16 -15.98 -8.55
N ASN A 623 26.77 -15.53 -9.64
CA ASN A 623 26.21 -14.46 -10.47
C ASN A 623 24.88 -14.92 -11.10
N TYR A 624 23.91 -14.02 -11.22
CA TYR A 624 22.61 -14.32 -11.80
C TYR A 624 22.20 -13.26 -12.83
N PRO A 625 21.77 -13.67 -14.05
CA PRO A 625 21.74 -15.04 -14.56
C PRO A 625 23.15 -15.64 -14.75
N ASN A 626 23.27 -16.98 -14.83
CA ASN A 626 24.47 -17.69 -15.28
C ASN A 626 24.09 -19.04 -15.96
N PRO A 627 24.24 -19.23 -17.28
CA PRO A 627 24.87 -18.30 -18.23
C PRO A 627 24.12 -16.97 -18.38
N PHE A 628 24.82 -15.89 -18.74
CA PHE A 628 24.25 -14.55 -18.91
C PHE A 628 24.43 -13.99 -20.31
N ASN A 629 23.55 -13.08 -20.74
CA ASN A 629 23.61 -12.40 -22.05
C ASN A 629 22.99 -10.98 -22.00
N PRO A 630 23.76 -9.90 -22.21
CA PRO A 630 25.17 -9.73 -21.85
C PRO A 630 25.33 -9.25 -20.39
N SER A 631 24.25 -9.09 -19.61
CA SER A 631 24.29 -8.55 -18.25
C SER A 631 24.07 -9.61 -17.17
N THR A 632 24.73 -9.45 -16.02
CA THR A 632 24.57 -10.29 -14.82
C THR A 632 24.72 -9.46 -13.55
N LEU A 633 24.24 -9.97 -12.42
CA LEU A 633 24.42 -9.36 -11.11
C LEU A 633 25.40 -10.18 -10.28
N PHE A 634 26.35 -9.50 -9.64
CA PHE A 634 27.19 -10.05 -8.59
C PHE A 634 26.63 -9.62 -7.23
N ARG A 635 26.24 -10.60 -6.39
CA ARG A 635 25.84 -10.35 -5.01
C ARG A 635 26.94 -10.83 -4.06
N PHE A 636 27.32 -9.96 -3.13
CA PHE A 636 28.30 -10.28 -2.09
C PHE A 636 27.90 -9.64 -0.77
N SER A 637 28.33 -10.24 0.34
CA SER A 637 28.03 -9.74 1.68
C SER A 637 29.30 -9.51 2.47
N LEU A 638 29.30 -8.49 3.34
CA LEU A 638 30.44 -8.07 4.15
C LEU A 638 30.09 -8.05 5.65
N PRO A 639 30.96 -8.57 6.53
CA PRO A 639 30.73 -8.60 7.98
C PRO A 639 30.95 -7.24 8.67
N SER A 640 31.66 -6.33 8.01
CA SER A 640 31.98 -5.00 8.50
C SER A 640 32.26 -4.07 7.32
N ALA A 641 32.12 -2.77 7.51
CA ALA A 641 32.50 -1.77 6.51
C ALA A 641 33.98 -1.92 6.14
N GLN A 642 34.27 -2.17 4.86
CA GLN A 642 35.63 -2.40 4.38
C GLN A 642 35.73 -2.17 2.87
N ARG A 643 36.96 -2.06 2.36
CA ARG A 643 37.21 -2.00 0.92
C ARG A 643 36.93 -3.35 0.30
N ALA A 644 36.12 -3.38 -0.75
CA ALA A 644 35.83 -4.56 -1.56
C ALA A 644 36.04 -4.28 -3.04
N VAL A 645 36.56 -5.29 -3.77
CA VAL A 645 36.79 -5.22 -5.21
C VAL A 645 36.25 -6.48 -5.88
N VAL A 646 35.39 -6.31 -6.87
CA VAL A 646 34.88 -7.40 -7.72
C VAL A 646 35.59 -7.35 -9.07
N ARG A 647 36.47 -8.33 -9.33
CA ARG A 647 37.29 -8.42 -10.56
C ARG A 647 36.86 -9.59 -11.42
N ILE A 648 36.97 -9.45 -12.73
CA ILE A 648 36.69 -10.49 -13.73
C ILE A 648 37.99 -10.91 -14.40
N PHE A 649 38.20 -12.21 -14.53
CA PHE A 649 39.36 -12.84 -15.17
C PHE A 649 38.94 -13.81 -16.27
N ASP A 650 39.77 -13.94 -17.30
CA ASP A 650 39.67 -15.04 -18.25
C ASP A 650 40.18 -16.36 -17.66
N MET A 651 40.01 -17.47 -18.39
CA MET A 651 40.46 -18.80 -17.96
C MET A 651 42.00 -18.96 -17.88
N LEU A 652 42.77 -17.99 -18.40
CA LEU A 652 44.22 -17.92 -18.25
C LEU A 652 44.65 -17.09 -17.03
N GLY A 653 43.68 -16.55 -16.28
CA GLY A 653 43.92 -15.74 -15.08
C GLY A 653 44.27 -14.28 -15.37
N ARG A 654 44.06 -13.79 -16.61
CA ARG A 654 44.26 -12.37 -16.94
C ARG A 654 43.01 -11.58 -16.56
N GLU A 655 43.19 -10.46 -15.88
CA GLU A 655 42.08 -9.56 -15.57
C GLU A 655 41.55 -8.93 -16.85
N VAL A 656 40.23 -8.99 -17.05
CA VAL A 656 39.55 -8.46 -18.24
C VAL A 656 38.57 -7.34 -17.90
N ALA A 657 38.13 -7.21 -16.65
CA ALA A 657 37.28 -6.12 -16.18
C ALA A 657 37.25 -6.02 -14.64
N VAL A 658 36.79 -4.87 -14.13
CA VAL A 658 36.46 -4.63 -12.72
C VAL A 658 34.98 -4.23 -12.66
N ALA A 659 34.15 -4.99 -11.93
CA ALA A 659 32.72 -4.71 -11.81
C ALA A 659 32.42 -3.67 -10.72
N ALA A 660 33.17 -3.71 -9.63
CA ALA A 660 33.04 -2.77 -8.52
C ALA A 660 34.37 -2.62 -7.76
N GLU A 661 34.64 -1.42 -7.28
CA GLU A 661 35.79 -1.10 -6.44
C GLU A 661 35.43 0.08 -5.52
N GLY A 662 35.56 -0.10 -4.20
CA GLY A 662 35.27 0.98 -3.27
C GLY A 662 35.21 0.55 -1.81
N MET A 663 34.85 1.49 -0.94
CA MET A 663 34.42 1.20 0.43
C MET A 663 32.95 0.82 0.40
N PHE A 664 32.63 -0.32 1.00
CA PHE A 664 31.26 -0.82 1.13
C PHE A 664 30.95 -1.02 2.62
N GLU A 665 29.73 -0.67 3.04
CA GLU A 665 29.26 -0.85 4.41
C GLU A 665 29.08 -2.34 4.77
N ALA A 666 28.89 -2.65 6.05
CA ALA A 666 28.52 -4.00 6.47
C ALA A 666 27.13 -4.37 5.90
N GLY A 667 26.95 -5.60 5.41
CA GLY A 667 25.69 -6.05 4.80
C GLY A 667 25.87 -6.63 3.39
N THR A 668 24.75 -6.87 2.71
CA THR A 668 24.71 -7.45 1.36
C THR A 668 24.64 -6.36 0.29
N HIS A 669 25.45 -6.52 -0.76
CA HIS A 669 25.61 -5.59 -1.87
C HIS A 669 25.36 -6.30 -3.19
N GLU A 670 24.81 -5.57 -4.16
CA GLU A 670 24.62 -6.03 -5.53
C GLU A 670 25.28 -5.09 -6.52
N VAL A 671 25.97 -5.67 -7.49
CA VAL A 671 26.69 -4.94 -8.53
C VAL A 671 26.32 -5.53 -9.88
N SER A 672 25.80 -4.67 -10.77
CA SER A 672 25.53 -5.06 -12.16
C SER A 672 26.81 -5.05 -13.00
N PHE A 673 26.96 -6.04 -13.86
CA PHE A 673 28.07 -6.18 -14.79
C PHE A 673 27.56 -6.41 -16.22
N ASP A 674 27.99 -5.55 -17.13
CA ASP A 674 27.77 -5.69 -18.57
C ASP A 674 29.00 -6.32 -19.25
N GLY A 675 28.84 -7.56 -19.72
CA GLY A 675 29.84 -8.33 -20.44
C GLY A 675 29.83 -8.12 -21.96
N SER A 676 29.10 -7.14 -22.50
CA SER A 676 28.97 -6.89 -23.95
C SER A 676 30.31 -6.81 -24.69
N ARG A 677 31.36 -6.30 -24.02
CA ARG A 677 32.72 -6.15 -24.56
C ARG A 677 33.59 -7.40 -24.46
N LEU A 678 33.12 -8.46 -23.80
CA LEU A 678 33.81 -9.75 -23.67
C LEU A 678 33.32 -10.75 -24.73
N SER A 679 34.11 -11.77 -25.07
CA SER A 679 33.67 -12.86 -25.97
C SER A 679 32.83 -13.89 -25.22
N SER A 680 31.93 -14.62 -25.89
CA SER A 680 31.24 -15.76 -25.29
C SER A 680 32.25 -16.78 -24.75
N GLY A 681 32.00 -17.33 -23.57
CA GLY A 681 32.92 -18.25 -22.91
C GLY A 681 32.82 -18.24 -21.39
N SER A 682 33.64 -19.06 -20.74
CA SER A 682 33.76 -19.09 -19.29
C SER A 682 34.76 -18.05 -18.78
N TYR A 683 34.41 -17.43 -17.66
CA TYR A 683 35.23 -16.47 -16.93
C TYR A 683 35.23 -16.82 -15.45
N LEU A 684 36.20 -16.29 -14.72
CA LEU A 684 36.22 -16.29 -13.26
C LEU A 684 35.92 -14.87 -12.78
N TYR A 685 35.25 -14.74 -11.65
CA TYR A 685 35.15 -13.47 -10.95
C TYR A 685 35.51 -13.65 -9.48
N THR A 686 36.08 -12.60 -8.88
CA THR A 686 36.56 -12.65 -7.52
C THR A 686 36.05 -11.48 -6.70
N LEU A 687 35.72 -11.74 -5.44
CA LEU A 687 35.57 -10.73 -4.41
C LEU A 687 36.87 -10.67 -3.60
N GLU A 688 37.56 -9.55 -3.68
CA GLU A 688 38.73 -9.25 -2.87
C GLU A 688 38.34 -8.27 -1.77
N THR A 689 38.51 -8.70 -0.52
CA THR A 689 38.36 -7.89 0.69
C THR A 689 39.70 -7.88 1.43
N GLY A 690 39.84 -7.06 2.48
CA GLY A 690 41.15 -6.84 3.14
C GLY A 690 41.95 -8.12 3.46
N SER A 691 41.30 -9.20 3.89
CA SER A 691 41.95 -10.48 4.23
C SER A 691 41.47 -11.70 3.43
N ASN A 692 40.39 -11.59 2.64
CA ASN A 692 39.78 -12.73 1.94
C ASN A 692 39.66 -12.50 0.44
N ARG A 693 39.92 -13.56 -0.33
CA ARG A 693 39.68 -13.62 -1.78
C ARG A 693 38.79 -14.80 -2.11
N ILE A 694 37.56 -14.53 -2.56
CA ILE A 694 36.57 -15.56 -2.90
C ILE A 694 36.43 -15.59 -4.41
N VAL A 695 36.48 -16.79 -5.02
CA VAL A 695 36.48 -16.98 -6.48
C VAL A 695 35.25 -17.79 -6.90
N ARG A 696 34.58 -17.37 -7.98
CA ARG A 696 33.44 -18.05 -8.60
C ARG A 696 33.63 -18.07 -10.12
N ARG A 697 32.91 -18.97 -10.81
CA ARG A 697 32.93 -19.11 -12.27
C ARG A 697 31.62 -18.60 -12.86
N MET A 698 31.69 -17.92 -14.00
CA MET A 698 30.53 -17.47 -14.78
C MET A 698 30.69 -17.83 -16.26
N THR A 699 29.58 -17.86 -17.00
CA THR A 699 29.52 -18.18 -18.43
C THR A 699 28.76 -17.08 -19.16
N LEU A 700 29.41 -16.40 -20.10
CA LEU A 700 28.79 -15.44 -21.00
C LEU A 700 28.38 -16.16 -22.29
N VAL A 701 27.13 -15.99 -22.71
CA VAL A 701 26.62 -16.45 -24.01
C VAL A 701 26.18 -15.20 -24.79
N LYS A 702 26.57 -15.12 -26.06
CA LYS A 702 26.12 -14.07 -26.98
C LYS A 702 25.16 -14.67 -27.98
#